data_AF-A0A250JGE5-F1
#
_entry.id   AF-A0A250JGE5-F1
#
_cell.length_a   1.000
_cell.length_b   1.000
_cell.length_c   1.000
_cell.angle_alpha   90.00
_cell.angle_beta   90.00
_cell.angle_gamma   90.00
#
_symmetry.space_group_name_H-M   'P 1'
#
loop_
_entity.id
_entity.type
_entity.pdbx_description
1 polymer ?
#
loop_
_entity_poly.entity_id
_entity_poly.type
_entity_poly.pdbx_seq_one_letter_code
_entity_poly.pdbx_strand_id
1 'polypeptide(L)'
;MSSVDPHWPDSLQALYEQASGAPADAVLASRPQWAEQLADWVRRATLEERERAQAATWARLDVGPRSPGELLFLLVHSGELLWPYSEAPRELLQRLLSRQDQLVQALRGGGQGEAVEPLTREMDAELSKVVARYLKRHPDELRRLVSGVRCTFDGRVLCFNDTVAVDLKTLLGSDKRLIGRLDQLRELLPHLREGRDKLVAFIRERAAKIPWRECRDILEEKLFQLVASARGPGELRGFLGCYAHGKREARWCTRAGLLLARNLEEGGAVAVIDNLSEVLVSFEPPVEGLRASLNAVVASLHEDREFARHRRVVDTCWERLVPKAEPGLALVLLWVEERLFRVALRQGAEDAFECRNRARERVRSLPVADALEWLAEECAELWPRMESEHRPGADELAAWRQEVTRRYAKKPVLRKAAMEFVLWCAPDAAASEAELVTLSLVKTSTDRRLLRRLGDHPSTRVRFRVRAINAWLAAGPESSEPETPATLTGALRHLRSAGALTLGGGRTWLRDRDLEELLLGAFGRVERDFSARYPEHFREDESVLVSRLLEDLKNEVDSIRSDLSILLAQGQPVPLELGFQYRRREDAGQGTEVVEGTRPAGVELGFVLTVEVEGFLTTKRAVLVQARKLEQRGEGQWAPNLRLAREQVDAVLGRSESSVCLFLVPPALRAECWMIPARLVRGLMDAQGSLSTVSREGAQRVARSLAQWMTYELLGLWAGDDRPGVLEWAEGRAQGGPDFIVELSVRKNGR
;
A
#
# COMPACT_ATOMS: atom_id res chain seq x y z
N MET A 1 48.25 -20.76 5.28
CA MET A 1 49.36 -20.33 4.42
C MET A 1 50.57 -20.15 5.31
N SER A 2 51.66 -20.83 4.97
CA SER A 2 52.87 -21.02 5.77
C SER A 2 53.49 -19.68 6.20
N SER A 3 53.68 -19.50 7.51
CA SER A 3 54.33 -18.33 8.12
C SER A 3 55.83 -18.37 7.86
N VAL A 4 56.25 -17.83 6.71
CA VAL A 4 57.64 -17.40 6.53
C VAL A 4 57.74 -16.05 7.23
N ASP A 5 58.45 -15.99 8.35
CA ASP A 5 58.76 -14.72 8.99
C ASP A 5 59.47 -13.83 7.95
N PRO A 6 59.00 -12.60 7.70
CA PRO A 6 59.66 -11.71 6.75
C PRO A 6 61.07 -11.37 7.27
N HIS A 7 62.07 -11.83 6.55
CA HIS A 7 63.49 -11.60 6.83
C HIS A 7 63.85 -10.16 6.46
N TRP A 8 64.72 -9.51 7.25
CA TRP A 8 65.27 -8.22 6.86
C TRP A 8 66.14 -8.38 5.61
N PRO A 9 66.31 -7.32 4.81
CA PRO A 9 67.35 -7.28 3.80
C PRO A 9 68.73 -7.46 4.45
N ASP A 10 69.63 -8.22 3.80
CA ASP A 10 71.00 -8.44 4.27
C ASP A 10 71.74 -7.11 4.52
N SER A 11 71.43 -6.09 3.72
CA SER A 11 71.98 -4.73 3.81
C SER A 11 71.54 -3.95 5.06
N LEU A 12 70.47 -4.38 5.75
CA LEU A 12 69.93 -3.74 6.96
C LEU A 12 69.99 -4.64 8.21
N GLN A 13 70.17 -5.95 8.03
CA GLN A 13 70.22 -6.95 9.11
C GLN A 13 71.25 -6.61 10.19
N ALA A 14 72.47 -6.19 9.80
CA ALA A 14 73.54 -5.87 10.75
C ALA A 14 73.19 -4.67 11.67
N LEU A 15 72.53 -3.64 11.13
CA LEU A 15 72.07 -2.49 11.91
C LEU A 15 70.94 -2.91 12.87
N TYR A 16 70.01 -3.74 12.41
CA TYR A 16 68.94 -4.26 13.26
C TYR A 16 69.47 -5.13 14.41
N GLU A 17 70.44 -6.02 14.15
CA GLU A 17 71.06 -6.85 15.18
C GLU A 17 71.76 -6.00 16.25
N GLN A 18 72.46 -4.94 15.84
CA GLN A 18 73.06 -3.96 16.75
C GLN A 18 72.02 -3.27 17.65
N ALA A 19 70.88 -2.87 17.09
CA ALA A 19 69.81 -2.22 17.84
C ALA A 19 69.07 -3.19 18.79
N SER A 20 68.80 -4.41 18.32
CA SER A 20 68.07 -5.42 19.10
C SER A 20 68.87 -5.97 20.29
N GLY A 21 70.20 -6.06 20.15
CA GLY A 21 71.12 -6.54 21.19
C GLY A 21 71.68 -5.45 22.12
N ALA A 22 71.30 -4.18 21.92
CA ALA A 22 71.77 -3.08 22.76
C ALA A 22 71.23 -3.18 24.20
N PRO A 23 72.08 -3.04 25.24
CA PRO A 23 71.63 -3.06 26.62
C PRO A 23 70.87 -1.77 26.96
N ALA A 24 69.86 -1.86 27.84
CA ALA A 24 68.86 -0.80 28.06
C ALA A 24 69.46 0.56 28.49
N ASP A 25 70.64 0.57 29.09
CA ASP A 25 71.42 1.74 29.50
C ASP A 25 72.14 2.44 28.33
N ALA A 26 72.54 1.71 27.30
CA ALA A 26 73.25 2.24 26.13
C ALA A 26 72.31 2.65 24.96
N VAL A 27 71.07 2.16 24.97
CA VAL A 27 70.08 2.33 23.89
C VAL A 27 69.86 3.79 23.49
N LEU A 28 69.75 4.72 24.44
CA LEU A 28 69.53 6.15 24.14
C LEU A 28 70.77 6.83 23.54
N ALA A 29 71.98 6.41 23.93
CA ALA A 29 73.23 6.99 23.47
C ALA A 29 73.58 6.56 22.04
N SER A 30 73.20 5.34 21.64
CA SER A 30 73.46 4.78 20.31
C SER A 30 72.49 5.28 19.22
N ARG A 31 71.37 5.91 19.61
CA ARG A 31 70.32 6.38 18.70
C ARG A 31 70.81 7.27 17.54
N PRO A 32 71.68 8.29 17.73
CA PRO A 32 72.13 9.14 16.63
C PRO A 32 72.89 8.35 15.55
N GLN A 33 73.70 7.38 15.96
CA GLN A 33 74.45 6.51 15.06
C GLN A 33 73.51 5.62 14.23
N TRP A 34 72.47 5.06 14.85
CA TRP A 34 71.46 4.27 14.12
C TRP A 34 70.71 5.12 13.09
N ALA A 35 70.39 6.37 13.43
CA ALA A 35 69.70 7.29 12.53
C ALA A 35 70.54 7.62 11.28
N GLU A 36 71.84 7.88 11.43
CA GLU A 36 72.76 8.13 10.31
C GLU A 36 72.90 6.91 9.40
N GLN A 37 73.13 5.73 9.98
CA GLN A 37 73.28 4.49 9.23
C GLN A 37 72.01 4.11 8.47
N LEU A 38 70.84 4.31 9.09
CA LEU A 38 69.57 4.07 8.43
C LEU A 38 69.33 5.10 7.30
N ALA A 39 69.63 6.38 7.51
CA ALA A 39 69.46 7.40 6.48
C ALA A 39 70.33 7.11 5.23
N ASP A 40 71.57 6.66 5.44
CA ASP A 40 72.45 6.23 4.35
C ASP A 40 71.94 4.97 3.65
N TRP A 41 71.40 4.00 4.40
CA TRP A 41 70.74 2.83 3.82
C TRP A 41 69.54 3.24 2.97
N VAL A 42 68.64 4.09 3.49
CA VAL A 42 67.46 4.57 2.75
C VAL A 42 67.89 5.20 1.42
N ARG A 43 68.96 6.00 1.37
CA ARG A 43 69.44 6.61 0.11
C ARG A 43 69.91 5.60 -0.93
N ARG A 44 70.41 4.43 -0.52
CA ARG A 44 71.02 3.41 -1.40
C ARG A 44 70.12 2.20 -1.68
N ALA A 45 69.15 1.94 -0.81
CA ALA A 45 68.31 0.74 -0.86
C ALA A 45 67.37 0.72 -2.07
N THR A 46 67.27 -0.44 -2.71
CA THR A 46 66.34 -0.73 -3.81
C THR A 46 64.88 -0.80 -3.32
N LEU A 47 63.91 -0.72 -4.23
CA LEU A 47 62.49 -0.83 -3.88
C LEU A 47 62.18 -2.18 -3.20
N GLU A 48 62.71 -3.29 -3.71
CA GLU A 48 62.52 -4.63 -3.15
C GLU A 48 63.10 -4.77 -1.74
N GLU A 49 64.27 -4.17 -1.47
CA GLU A 49 64.84 -4.15 -0.12
C GLU A 49 63.96 -3.33 0.84
N ARG A 50 63.40 -2.21 0.38
CA ARG A 50 62.50 -1.39 1.19
C ARG A 50 61.16 -2.08 1.46
N GLU A 51 60.60 -2.80 0.50
CA GLU A 51 59.39 -3.60 0.69
C GLU A 51 59.62 -4.76 1.68
N ARG A 52 60.77 -5.45 1.57
CA ARG A 52 61.17 -6.48 2.55
C ARG A 52 61.37 -5.90 3.94
N ALA A 53 62.03 -4.75 4.05
CA ALA A 53 62.20 -4.04 5.32
C ALA A 53 60.85 -3.62 5.92
N GLN A 54 59.90 -3.14 5.10
CA GLN A 54 58.55 -2.79 5.53
C GLN A 54 57.81 -4.01 6.11
N ALA A 55 57.83 -5.15 5.40
CA ALA A 55 57.19 -6.39 5.86
C ALA A 55 57.84 -6.93 7.15
N ALA A 56 59.18 -6.90 7.22
CA ALA A 56 59.96 -7.31 8.39
C ALA A 56 59.69 -6.44 9.62
N THR A 57 59.59 -5.12 9.42
CA THR A 57 59.24 -4.14 10.45
C THR A 57 57.83 -4.41 10.98
N TRP A 58 56.86 -4.63 10.08
CA TRP A 58 55.48 -4.86 10.47
C TRP A 58 55.30 -6.16 11.28
N ALA A 59 55.87 -7.27 10.82
CA ALA A 59 55.76 -8.54 11.54
C ALA A 59 56.31 -8.47 12.98
N ARG A 60 57.38 -7.69 13.18
CA ARG A 60 58.01 -7.49 14.49
C ARG A 60 57.20 -6.59 15.42
N LEU A 61 56.53 -5.58 14.87
CA LEU A 61 55.61 -4.72 15.62
C LEU A 61 54.29 -5.43 15.97
N ASP A 62 53.85 -6.37 15.14
CA ASP A 62 52.61 -7.11 15.34
C ASP A 62 52.69 -8.10 16.51
N VAL A 63 53.66 -9.02 16.49
CA VAL A 63 53.69 -10.17 17.41
C VAL A 63 54.94 -10.23 18.28
N GLY A 64 54.76 -10.63 19.53
CA GLY A 64 55.84 -11.06 20.45
C GLY A 64 56.39 -9.97 21.37
N PRO A 65 57.09 -10.35 22.45
CA PRO A 65 57.88 -9.43 23.27
C PRO A 65 59.14 -8.98 22.50
N ARG A 66 59.57 -7.74 22.73
CA ARG A 66 60.68 -7.10 22.03
C ARG A 66 61.57 -6.37 23.04
N SER A 67 62.87 -6.28 22.75
CA SER A 67 63.78 -5.55 23.63
C SER A 67 63.52 -4.03 23.55
N PRO A 68 63.87 -3.24 24.59
CA PRO A 68 63.73 -1.78 24.54
C PRO A 68 64.51 -1.15 23.37
N GLY A 69 65.71 -1.68 23.05
CA GLY A 69 66.51 -1.23 21.91
C GLY A 69 65.84 -1.50 20.57
N GLU A 70 65.24 -2.68 20.42
CA GLU A 70 64.47 -3.04 19.23
C GLU A 70 63.23 -2.15 19.06
N LEU A 71 62.44 -1.95 20.12
CA LEU A 71 61.25 -1.09 20.08
C LEU A 71 61.62 0.37 19.78
N LEU A 72 62.70 0.87 20.37
CA LEU A 72 63.18 2.23 20.11
C LEU A 72 63.53 2.41 18.63
N PHE A 73 64.32 1.50 18.07
CA PHE A 73 64.71 1.54 16.66
C PHE A 73 63.48 1.50 15.74
N LEU A 74 62.55 0.57 15.99
CA LEU A 74 61.35 0.43 15.14
C LEU A 74 60.40 1.64 15.22
N LEU A 75 60.25 2.27 16.38
CA LEU A 75 59.31 3.40 16.58
C LEU A 75 59.88 4.74 16.11
N VAL A 76 61.13 5.06 16.46
CA VAL A 76 61.80 6.32 16.06
C VAL A 76 62.08 6.35 14.55
N HIS A 77 62.23 5.20 13.92
CA HIS A 77 62.45 5.10 12.48
C HIS A 77 61.23 4.60 11.70
N SER A 78 60.07 4.51 12.36
CA SER A 78 58.83 4.03 11.76
C SER A 78 58.44 4.81 10.50
N GLY A 79 58.71 6.13 10.45
CA GLY A 79 58.46 6.96 9.28
C GLY A 79 59.13 6.43 8.00
N GLU A 80 60.38 6.02 8.09
CA GLU A 80 61.18 5.54 6.94
C GLU A 80 61.00 4.03 6.70
N LEU A 81 60.81 3.24 7.76
CA LEU A 81 60.66 1.78 7.67
C LEU A 81 59.26 1.34 7.23
N LEU A 82 58.21 2.05 7.65
CA LEU A 82 56.81 1.77 7.31
C LEU A 82 56.35 2.65 6.15
N TRP A 83 57.16 2.79 5.11
CA TRP A 83 56.74 3.52 3.93
C TRP A 83 55.61 2.76 3.20
N PRO A 84 54.56 3.44 2.70
CA PRO A 84 53.33 2.79 2.20
C PRO A 84 53.48 2.22 0.78
N TYR A 85 54.35 1.24 0.59
CA TYR A 85 54.49 0.55 -0.71
C TYR A 85 53.31 -0.38 -1.01
N SER A 86 52.80 -1.04 0.04
CA SER A 86 51.67 -1.97 0.04
C SER A 86 50.46 -1.42 0.82
N GLU A 87 49.33 -2.15 0.81
CA GLU A 87 48.15 -1.81 1.62
C GLU A 87 48.49 -1.70 3.11
N ALA A 88 47.81 -0.79 3.81
CA ALA A 88 47.99 -0.62 5.24
C ALA A 88 47.57 -1.86 6.03
N PRO A 89 48.34 -2.24 7.05
CA PRO A 89 47.86 -3.21 8.02
C PRO A 89 46.65 -2.70 8.81
N ARG A 90 45.80 -3.62 9.28
CA ARG A 90 44.67 -3.28 10.16
C ARG A 90 45.18 -2.84 11.53
N GLU A 91 44.57 -1.79 12.09
CA GLU A 91 44.86 -1.27 13.44
C GLU A 91 46.32 -0.81 13.61
N LEU A 92 46.95 -0.34 12.52
CA LEU A 92 48.34 0.12 12.50
C LEU A 92 48.66 1.07 13.66
N LEU A 93 47.85 2.11 13.83
CA LEU A 93 48.10 3.13 14.86
C LEU A 93 47.93 2.57 16.27
N GLN A 94 46.93 1.73 16.51
CA GLN A 94 46.71 1.13 17.82
C GLN A 94 47.90 0.25 18.23
N ARG A 95 48.45 -0.53 17.29
CA ARG A 95 49.62 -1.37 17.56
C ARG A 95 50.86 -0.53 17.82
N LEU A 96 51.08 0.52 17.04
CA LEU A 96 52.20 1.44 17.26
C LEU A 96 52.14 2.14 18.62
N LEU A 97 50.96 2.65 19.02
CA LEU A 97 50.75 3.25 20.34
C LEU A 97 50.97 2.23 21.48
N SER A 98 50.49 1.00 21.32
CA SER A 98 50.72 -0.05 22.31
C SER A 98 52.22 -0.40 22.48
N ARG A 99 52.99 -0.40 21.39
CA ARG A 99 54.45 -0.62 21.44
C ARG A 99 55.19 0.57 22.03
N GLN A 100 54.72 1.79 21.77
CA GLN A 100 55.22 3.00 22.41
C GLN A 100 55.02 2.95 23.93
N ASP A 101 53.82 2.56 24.40
CA ASP A 101 53.54 2.40 25.82
C ASP A 101 54.44 1.34 26.48
N GLN A 102 54.68 0.20 25.81
CA GLN A 102 55.61 -0.83 26.29
C GLN A 102 57.04 -0.30 26.46
N LEU A 103 57.53 0.47 25.47
CA LEU A 103 58.85 1.08 25.54
C LEU A 103 58.94 2.12 26.66
N VAL A 104 57.94 3.01 26.76
CA VAL A 104 57.88 4.04 27.81
C VAL A 104 57.85 3.42 29.21
N GLN A 105 57.11 2.34 29.41
CA GLN A 105 57.08 1.60 30.68
C GLN A 105 58.44 0.97 31.00
N ALA A 106 59.11 0.36 30.00
CA ALA A 106 60.43 -0.23 30.19
C ALA A 106 61.51 0.82 30.56
N LEU A 107 61.51 1.97 29.89
CA LEU A 107 62.47 3.05 30.15
C LEU A 107 62.23 3.74 31.51
N ARG A 108 60.96 3.92 31.91
CA ARG A 108 60.60 4.43 33.24
C ARG A 108 61.00 3.45 34.35
N GLY A 109 60.78 2.15 34.14
CA GLY A 109 61.22 1.10 35.07
C GLY A 109 62.75 1.01 35.20
N GLY A 110 63.49 1.41 34.16
CA GLY A 110 64.96 1.47 34.14
C GLY A 110 65.57 2.79 34.66
N GLY A 111 64.78 3.70 35.24
CA GLY A 111 65.30 4.93 35.86
C GLY A 111 65.62 6.09 34.89
N GLN A 112 65.26 5.98 33.61
CA GLN A 112 65.58 6.97 32.58
C GLN A 112 64.47 8.02 32.36
N GLY A 113 63.74 8.39 33.42
CA GLY A 113 62.49 9.15 33.33
C GLY A 113 62.57 10.53 32.63
N GLU A 114 63.67 11.26 32.80
CA GLU A 114 63.83 12.62 32.24
C GLU A 114 63.96 12.63 30.69
N ALA A 115 64.50 11.57 30.10
CA ALA A 115 64.66 11.45 28.65
C ALA A 115 63.40 10.95 27.93
N VAL A 116 62.38 10.49 28.68
CA VAL A 116 61.17 9.88 28.12
C VAL A 116 60.28 10.91 27.43
N GLU A 117 60.07 12.09 28.00
CA GLU A 117 59.18 13.10 27.42
C GLU A 117 59.61 13.61 26.03
N PRO A 118 60.87 14.04 25.79
CA PRO A 118 61.28 14.47 24.46
C PRO A 118 61.26 13.32 23.46
N LEU A 119 61.58 12.10 23.90
CA LEU A 119 61.52 10.90 23.07
C LEU A 119 60.09 10.57 22.66
N THR A 120 59.11 10.66 23.57
CA THR A 120 57.70 10.45 23.25
C THR A 120 57.23 11.43 22.19
N ARG A 121 57.58 12.72 22.30
CA ARG A 121 57.23 13.73 21.28
C ARG A 121 57.85 13.43 19.91
N GLU A 122 59.08 12.94 19.89
CA GLU A 122 59.74 12.51 18.65
C GLU A 122 59.03 11.30 18.02
N MET A 123 58.69 10.29 18.82
CA MET A 123 57.91 9.13 18.37
C MET A 123 56.53 9.57 17.85
N ASP A 124 55.81 10.44 18.56
CA ASP A 124 54.50 10.95 18.13
C ASP A 124 54.56 11.66 16.76
N ALA A 125 55.64 12.41 16.51
CA ALA A 125 55.90 13.04 15.23
C ALA A 125 56.15 12.01 14.12
N GLU A 126 56.88 10.93 14.41
CA GLU A 126 57.10 9.83 13.47
C GLU A 126 55.82 9.04 13.19
N LEU A 127 55.02 8.73 14.21
CA LEU A 127 53.71 8.10 14.06
C LEU A 127 52.77 8.97 13.19
N SER A 128 52.76 10.28 13.41
CA SER A 128 52.01 11.24 12.59
C SER A 128 52.48 11.22 11.14
N LYS A 129 53.80 11.15 10.90
CA LYS A 129 54.37 11.02 9.55
C LYS A 129 53.96 9.71 8.88
N VAL A 130 54.01 8.57 9.58
CA VAL A 130 53.58 7.26 9.05
C VAL A 130 52.13 7.33 8.59
N VAL A 131 51.22 7.76 9.48
CA VAL A 131 49.79 7.85 9.16
C VAL A 131 49.55 8.82 8.00
N ALA A 132 50.18 10.01 8.01
CA ALA A 132 50.03 10.99 6.93
C ALA A 132 50.57 10.47 5.58
N ARG A 133 51.70 9.73 5.57
CA ARG A 133 52.26 9.12 4.36
C ARG A 133 51.34 8.03 3.81
N TYR A 134 50.84 7.15 4.68
CA TYR A 134 49.85 6.13 4.29
C TYR A 134 48.60 6.77 3.70
N LEU A 135 48.02 7.78 4.35
CA LEU A 135 46.83 8.46 3.84
C LEU A 135 47.07 9.24 2.54
N LYS A 136 48.29 9.75 2.32
CA LYS A 136 48.65 10.40 1.05
C LYS A 136 48.67 9.40 -0.11
N ARG A 137 49.11 8.15 0.13
CA ARG A 137 49.24 7.11 -0.89
C ARG A 137 47.96 6.28 -1.05
N HIS A 138 47.35 5.91 0.06
CA HIS A 138 46.14 5.09 0.21
C HIS A 138 45.09 5.87 1.00
N PRO A 139 44.51 6.93 0.42
CA PRO A 139 43.59 7.83 1.12
C PRO A 139 42.27 7.17 1.55
N ASP A 140 41.98 5.99 1.00
CA ASP A 140 40.77 5.25 1.27
C ASP A 140 40.91 4.27 2.47
N GLU A 141 42.06 4.24 3.15
CA GLU A 141 42.36 3.30 4.24
C GLU A 141 42.34 3.93 5.65
N LEU A 142 41.81 5.14 5.83
CA LEU A 142 41.83 5.86 7.11
C LEU A 142 41.28 5.02 8.25
N ARG A 143 40.10 4.42 8.07
CA ARG A 143 39.47 3.60 9.10
C ARG A 143 40.31 2.37 9.45
N ARG A 144 40.94 1.75 8.45
CA ARG A 144 41.78 0.56 8.63
C ARG A 144 43.03 0.88 9.45
N LEU A 145 43.59 2.07 9.27
CA LEU A 145 44.78 2.56 9.95
C LEU A 145 44.53 2.89 11.44
N VAL A 146 43.40 3.55 11.73
CA VAL A 146 43.16 4.20 13.03
C VAL A 146 42.08 3.52 13.88
N SER A 147 41.48 2.42 13.41
CA SER A 147 40.49 1.67 14.17
C SER A 147 41.00 1.31 15.57
N GLY A 148 40.12 1.46 16.57
CA GLY A 148 40.46 1.18 17.98
C GLY A 148 41.14 2.33 18.73
N VAL A 149 41.48 3.44 18.07
CA VAL A 149 42.14 4.60 18.69
C VAL A 149 41.16 5.75 18.92
N ARG A 150 41.29 6.42 20.07
CA ARG A 150 40.48 7.59 20.44
C ARG A 150 40.83 8.78 19.54
N CYS A 151 39.84 9.57 19.13
CA CYS A 151 40.02 10.70 18.23
C CYS A 151 39.40 11.99 18.78
N THR A 152 40.03 13.13 18.50
CA THR A 152 39.52 14.49 18.70
C THR A 152 39.66 15.30 17.39
N PHE A 153 38.86 16.35 17.23
CA PHE A 153 38.91 17.22 16.04
C PHE A 153 38.85 18.69 16.41
N ASP A 154 39.87 19.46 16.01
CA ASP A 154 40.00 20.88 16.34
C ASP A 154 39.34 21.83 15.32
N GLY A 155 39.03 21.35 14.12
CA GLY A 155 38.50 22.11 12.98
C GLY A 155 39.29 21.92 11.68
N ARG A 156 40.55 21.46 11.76
CA ARG A 156 41.41 21.17 10.60
C ARG A 156 42.18 19.86 10.72
N VAL A 157 42.56 19.49 11.93
CA VAL A 157 43.43 18.35 12.25
C VAL A 157 42.63 17.32 13.03
N LEU A 158 42.74 16.06 12.63
CA LEU A 158 42.33 14.93 13.46
C LEU A 158 43.49 14.55 14.36
N CYS A 159 43.25 14.55 15.67
CA CYS A 159 44.23 14.12 16.65
C CYS A 159 43.80 12.77 17.21
N PHE A 160 44.68 11.77 17.11
CA PHE A 160 44.47 10.44 17.66
C PHE A 160 45.30 10.29 18.94
N ASN A 161 44.67 9.79 20.00
CA ASN A 161 45.27 9.68 21.34
C ASN A 161 45.96 10.99 21.82
N ASP A 162 45.36 12.13 21.45
CA ASP A 162 45.78 13.50 21.78
C ASP A 162 47.20 13.92 21.31
N THR A 163 47.85 13.08 20.50
CA THR A 163 49.28 13.22 20.15
C THR A 163 49.54 13.08 18.65
N VAL A 164 48.90 12.11 17.99
CA VAL A 164 49.13 11.81 16.58
C VAL A 164 48.21 12.65 15.69
N ALA A 165 48.78 13.60 14.96
CA ALA A 165 48.05 14.63 14.23
C ALA A 165 48.00 14.36 12.71
N VAL A 166 46.80 14.45 12.12
CA VAL A 166 46.56 14.29 10.68
C VAL A 166 45.83 15.51 10.11
N ASP A 167 46.48 16.27 9.23
CA ASP A 167 45.85 17.39 8.51
C ASP A 167 44.88 16.87 7.45
N LEU A 168 43.59 17.18 7.58
CA LEU A 168 42.55 16.74 6.64
C LEU A 168 42.76 17.25 5.21
N LYS A 169 43.56 18.31 4.99
CA LYS A 169 43.95 18.74 3.64
C LYS A 169 44.68 17.63 2.87
N THR A 170 45.49 16.83 3.57
CA THR A 170 46.24 15.71 2.97
C THR A 170 45.33 14.55 2.58
N LEU A 171 44.31 14.28 3.39
CA LEU A 171 43.31 13.23 3.15
C LEU A 171 42.38 13.59 1.97
N LEU A 172 41.81 14.79 1.98
CA LEU A 172 40.73 15.13 1.05
C LEU A 172 41.19 15.33 -0.39
N GLY A 173 42.40 15.81 -0.63
CA GLY A 173 42.93 16.06 -1.98
C GLY A 173 42.03 16.96 -2.84
N SER A 174 42.22 16.94 -4.17
CA SER A 174 41.48 17.78 -5.14
C SER A 174 40.53 16.98 -6.06
N ASP A 175 40.04 15.83 -5.61
CA ASP A 175 39.77 14.70 -6.52
C ASP A 175 38.33 14.14 -6.53
N LYS A 176 38.01 13.35 -7.57
CA LYS A 176 36.68 12.75 -7.87
C LYS A 176 36.16 11.76 -6.81
N ARG A 177 37.02 11.24 -5.91
CA ARG A 177 36.66 10.27 -4.85
C ARG A 177 36.34 10.90 -3.49
N LEU A 178 36.17 12.22 -3.44
CA LEU A 178 35.97 12.98 -2.20
C LEU A 178 34.85 12.42 -1.30
N ILE A 179 33.77 11.90 -1.88
CA ILE A 179 32.62 11.33 -1.14
C ILE A 179 33.03 10.10 -0.33
N GLY A 180 33.86 9.21 -0.89
CA GLY A 180 34.34 8.01 -0.19
C GLY A 180 35.19 8.36 1.03
N ARG A 181 36.00 9.42 0.92
CA ARG A 181 36.87 9.92 2.00
C ARG A 181 36.08 10.66 3.07
N LEU A 182 35.10 11.48 2.68
CA LEU A 182 34.18 12.12 3.61
C LEU A 182 33.37 11.10 4.40
N ASP A 183 33.00 9.98 3.78
CA ASP A 183 32.30 8.90 4.47
C ASP A 183 33.19 8.18 5.48
N GLN A 184 34.49 7.98 5.19
CA GLN A 184 35.44 7.48 6.20
C GLN A 184 35.56 8.41 7.40
N LEU A 185 35.57 9.73 7.19
CA LEU A 185 35.53 10.70 8.29
C LEU A 185 34.24 10.60 9.11
N ARG A 186 33.10 10.39 8.44
CA ARG A 186 31.81 10.17 9.11
C ARG A 186 31.84 8.91 9.97
N GLU A 187 32.45 7.82 9.50
CA GLU A 187 32.56 6.57 10.28
C GLU A 187 33.39 6.71 11.55
N LEU A 188 34.23 7.76 11.67
CA LEU A 188 34.96 8.08 12.90
C LEU A 188 34.11 8.79 13.95
N LEU A 189 32.95 9.38 13.59
CA LEU A 189 32.10 10.16 14.51
C LEU A 189 31.73 9.43 15.82
N PRO A 190 31.40 8.12 15.84
CA PRO A 190 31.12 7.41 17.08
C PRO A 190 32.34 7.31 18.02
N HIS A 191 33.55 7.44 17.48
CA HIS A 191 34.81 7.32 18.22
C HIS A 191 35.41 8.68 18.64
N LEU A 192 34.76 9.80 18.25
CA LEU A 192 35.19 11.14 18.67
C LEU A 192 34.76 11.45 20.11
N ARG A 193 35.71 11.90 20.93
CA ARG A 193 35.41 12.43 22.28
C ARG A 193 34.98 13.89 22.25
N GLU A 194 35.70 14.70 21.48
CA GLU A 194 35.51 16.15 21.39
C GLU A 194 35.56 16.59 19.92
N GLY A 195 34.79 17.63 19.58
CA GLY A 195 34.77 18.19 18.22
C GLY A 195 33.83 17.48 17.24
N ARG A 196 32.93 16.62 17.72
CA ARG A 196 31.92 15.93 16.89
C ARG A 196 31.13 16.88 16.00
N ASP A 197 30.59 17.96 16.58
CA ASP A 197 29.81 18.95 15.82
C ASP A 197 30.66 19.71 14.81
N LYS A 198 31.91 20.01 15.16
CA LYS A 198 32.89 20.62 14.24
C LYS A 198 33.17 19.70 13.05
N LEU A 199 33.35 18.40 13.29
CA LEU A 199 33.60 17.42 12.22
C LEU A 199 32.38 17.23 11.32
N VAL A 200 31.17 17.15 11.90
CA VAL A 200 29.92 17.12 11.12
C VAL A 200 29.77 18.38 10.27
N ALA A 201 30.02 19.56 10.83
CA ALA A 201 29.97 20.82 10.09
C ALA A 201 31.00 20.86 8.96
N PHE A 202 32.22 20.41 9.21
CA PHE A 202 33.28 20.30 8.21
C PHE A 202 32.91 19.35 7.06
N ILE A 203 32.41 18.15 7.38
CA ILE A 203 31.95 17.19 6.36
C ILE A 203 30.81 17.79 5.54
N ARG A 204 29.84 18.43 6.21
CA ARG A 204 28.70 19.08 5.55
C ARG A 204 29.14 20.19 4.60
N GLU A 205 30.05 21.08 5.04
CA GLU A 205 30.56 22.18 4.21
C GLU A 205 31.31 21.65 2.97
N ARG A 206 32.09 20.59 3.13
CA ARG A 206 32.82 19.96 2.03
C ARG A 206 31.89 19.19 1.09
N ALA A 207 30.91 18.47 1.61
CA ALA A 207 29.91 17.77 0.82
C ALA A 207 29.04 18.72 0.00
N ALA A 208 28.71 19.90 0.54
CA ALA A 208 27.92 20.93 -0.16
C ALA A 208 28.63 21.51 -1.40
N LYS A 209 29.97 21.40 -1.48
CA LYS A 209 30.76 21.85 -2.65
C LYS A 209 30.73 20.83 -3.80
N ILE A 210 30.26 19.61 -3.55
CA ILE A 210 30.18 18.54 -4.55
C ILE A 210 28.83 18.64 -5.27
N PRO A 211 28.78 18.59 -6.60
CA PRO A 211 27.50 18.54 -7.33
C PRO A 211 26.65 17.36 -6.86
N TRP A 212 25.47 17.65 -6.31
CA TRP A 212 24.59 16.62 -5.73
C TRP A 212 24.24 15.48 -6.70
N ARG A 213 24.11 15.79 -8.00
CA ARG A 213 23.81 14.81 -9.05
C ARG A 213 24.86 13.71 -9.18
N GLU A 214 26.13 14.00 -8.86
CA GLU A 214 27.23 13.05 -8.98
C GLU A 214 27.35 12.14 -7.76
N CYS A 215 26.91 12.61 -6.57
CA CYS A 215 27.07 11.89 -5.32
C CYS A 215 25.81 11.17 -4.83
N ARG A 216 24.62 11.57 -5.30
CA ARG A 216 23.34 11.05 -4.79
C ARG A 216 23.21 9.54 -4.88
N ASP A 217 23.65 8.89 -5.95
CA ASP A 217 23.44 7.45 -6.14
C ASP A 217 24.35 6.63 -5.21
N ILE A 218 25.60 7.09 -5.04
CA ILE A 218 26.56 6.47 -4.11
C ILE A 218 26.09 6.64 -2.65
N LEU A 219 25.61 7.84 -2.29
CA LEU A 219 25.10 8.10 -0.96
C LEU A 219 23.78 7.37 -0.68
N GLU A 220 22.94 7.18 -1.70
CA GLU A 220 21.73 6.36 -1.60
C GLU A 220 22.07 4.93 -1.20
N GLU A 221 23.01 4.29 -1.92
CA GLU A 221 23.43 2.93 -1.64
C GLU A 221 23.97 2.79 -0.20
N LYS A 222 24.82 3.73 0.23
CA LYS A 222 25.36 3.76 1.58
C LYS A 222 24.30 3.96 2.65
N LEU A 223 23.33 4.85 2.43
CA LEU A 223 22.22 5.05 3.35
C LEU A 223 21.44 3.74 3.55
N PHE A 224 21.10 3.04 2.48
CA PHE A 224 20.31 1.80 2.58
C PHE A 224 21.12 0.60 3.07
N GLN A 225 22.45 0.58 2.89
CA GLN A 225 23.34 -0.35 3.60
C GLN A 225 23.33 -0.11 5.11
N LEU A 226 23.34 1.16 5.54
CA LEU A 226 23.24 1.50 6.97
C LEU A 226 21.87 1.12 7.55
N VAL A 227 20.79 1.35 6.80
CA VAL A 227 19.43 0.96 7.21
C VAL A 227 19.32 -0.55 7.43
N ALA A 228 19.95 -1.35 6.56
CA ALA A 228 19.99 -2.81 6.69
C ALA A 228 20.89 -3.30 7.83
N SER A 229 21.75 -2.44 8.38
CA SER A 229 22.69 -2.80 9.45
C SER A 229 22.04 -2.72 10.84
N ALA A 230 22.54 -3.54 11.78
CA ALA A 230 22.09 -3.51 13.18
C ALA A 230 22.63 -2.32 13.99
N ARG A 231 23.32 -1.35 13.38
CA ARG A 231 24.08 -0.29 14.09
C ARG A 231 23.22 0.86 14.64
N GLY A 232 21.90 0.77 14.51
CA GLY A 232 20.93 1.61 15.21
C GLY A 232 20.76 3.03 14.66
N PRO A 233 19.80 3.81 15.20
CA PRO A 233 19.34 5.08 14.65
C PRO A 233 20.36 6.23 14.75
N GLY A 234 21.35 6.14 15.65
CA GLY A 234 22.36 7.17 15.85
C GLY A 234 23.28 7.39 14.65
N GLU A 235 23.67 6.32 13.95
CA GLU A 235 24.50 6.41 12.74
C GLU A 235 23.73 7.01 11.56
N LEU A 236 22.44 6.68 11.43
CA LEU A 236 21.56 7.22 10.40
C LEU A 236 21.34 8.72 10.57
N ARG A 237 21.09 9.18 11.81
CA ARG A 237 21.03 10.62 12.12
C ARG A 237 22.35 11.32 11.80
N GLY A 238 23.48 10.69 12.11
CA GLY A 238 24.81 11.20 11.75
C GLY A 238 25.01 11.33 10.24
N PHE A 239 24.59 10.31 9.47
CA PHE A 239 24.65 10.32 8.01
C PHE A 239 23.80 11.44 7.40
N LEU A 240 22.52 11.53 7.78
CA LEU A 240 21.62 12.58 7.30
C LEU A 240 22.03 13.97 7.81
N GLY A 241 22.72 14.05 8.95
CA GLY A 241 23.34 15.26 9.46
C GLY A 241 24.51 15.74 8.60
N CYS A 242 25.33 14.83 8.07
CA CYS A 242 26.45 15.15 7.19
C CYS A 242 25.98 15.49 5.76
N TYR A 243 24.98 14.76 5.25
CA TYR A 243 24.49 14.88 3.89
C TYR A 243 23.07 15.45 3.83
N ALA A 244 22.92 16.71 4.27
CA ALA A 244 21.61 17.35 4.45
C ALA A 244 20.76 17.43 3.18
N HIS A 245 21.38 17.54 1.99
CA HIS A 245 20.67 17.51 0.70
C HIS A 245 19.84 16.23 0.51
N GLY A 246 20.29 15.10 1.08
CA GLY A 246 19.59 13.83 1.05
C GLY A 246 18.22 13.86 1.73
N LYS A 247 18.04 14.73 2.73
CA LYS A 247 16.74 14.92 3.40
C LYS A 247 15.68 15.51 2.48
N ARG A 248 16.05 16.12 1.35
CA ARG A 248 15.12 16.69 0.36
C ARG A 248 14.99 15.82 -0.89
N GLU A 249 15.67 14.67 -0.92
CA GLU A 249 15.68 13.79 -2.09
C GLU A 249 14.44 12.89 -2.08
N ALA A 250 13.45 13.25 -2.90
CA ALA A 250 12.19 12.52 -3.01
C ALA A 250 12.37 11.03 -3.38
N ARG A 251 13.40 10.70 -4.18
CA ARG A 251 13.74 9.32 -4.55
C ARG A 251 14.10 8.48 -3.32
N TRP A 252 14.89 9.03 -2.40
CA TRP A 252 15.30 8.32 -1.19
C TRP A 252 14.10 8.11 -0.26
N CYS A 253 13.25 9.13 -0.09
CA CYS A 253 12.02 9.03 0.69
C CYS A 253 11.10 7.93 0.13
N THR A 254 10.90 7.93 -1.19
CA THR A 254 10.07 6.92 -1.88
C THR A 254 10.63 5.51 -1.68
N ARG A 255 11.95 5.32 -1.88
CA ARG A 255 12.61 4.02 -1.68
C ARG A 255 12.52 3.55 -0.24
N ALA A 256 12.72 4.43 0.74
CA ALA A 256 12.57 4.09 2.15
C ALA A 256 11.12 3.67 2.49
N GLY A 257 10.12 4.37 1.96
CA GLY A 257 8.71 4.01 2.13
C GLY A 257 8.37 2.64 1.53
N LEU A 258 8.88 2.33 0.34
CA LEU A 258 8.69 1.02 -0.31
C LEU A 258 9.36 -0.11 0.47
N LEU A 259 10.59 0.11 0.95
CA LEU A 259 11.28 -0.87 1.78
C LEU A 259 10.56 -1.09 3.10
N LEU A 260 10.01 -0.04 3.71
CA LEU A 260 9.23 -0.17 4.94
C LEU A 260 7.96 -0.99 4.71
N ALA A 261 7.21 -0.70 3.64
CA ALA A 261 6.02 -1.45 3.27
C ALA A 261 6.34 -2.94 3.10
N ARG A 262 7.39 -3.25 2.33
CA ARG A 262 7.86 -4.63 2.12
C ARG A 262 8.27 -5.32 3.41
N ASN A 263 8.99 -4.64 4.31
CA ASN A 263 9.39 -5.23 5.59
C ASN A 263 8.19 -5.45 6.53
N LEU A 264 7.16 -4.59 6.49
CA LEU A 264 5.91 -4.82 7.22
C LEU A 264 5.11 -6.00 6.64
N GLU A 265 5.14 -6.18 5.32
CA GLU A 265 4.47 -7.29 4.64
C GLU A 265 5.20 -8.64 4.78
N GLU A 266 6.52 -8.67 4.67
CA GLU A 266 7.30 -9.91 4.71
C GLU A 266 7.73 -10.31 6.14
N GLY A 267 7.45 -9.47 7.15
CA GLY A 267 7.83 -9.73 8.54
C GLY A 267 9.32 -9.48 8.82
N GLY A 268 9.89 -8.44 8.23
CA GLY A 268 11.30 -8.07 8.35
C GLY A 268 11.79 -7.80 9.78
N ALA A 269 13.11 -7.70 9.91
CA ALA A 269 13.78 -7.48 11.20
C ALA A 269 13.36 -6.14 11.83
N VAL A 270 13.02 -6.17 13.11
CA VAL A 270 12.53 -5.00 13.86
C VAL A 270 13.52 -3.84 13.81
N ALA A 271 14.83 -4.10 13.90
CA ALA A 271 15.85 -3.07 13.79
C ALA A 271 15.83 -2.33 12.44
N VAL A 272 15.52 -3.02 11.34
CA VAL A 272 15.41 -2.42 10.00
C VAL A 272 14.17 -1.54 9.90
N ILE A 273 13.06 -1.96 10.52
CA ILE A 273 11.82 -1.17 10.60
C ILE A 273 12.06 0.11 11.40
N ASP A 274 12.67 0.01 12.58
CA ASP A 274 13.01 1.17 13.41
C ASP A 274 13.92 2.15 12.64
N ASN A 275 14.94 1.62 11.94
CA ASN A 275 15.84 2.41 11.10
C ASN A 275 15.12 3.12 9.95
N LEU A 276 14.22 2.43 9.24
CA LEU A 276 13.43 3.00 8.14
C LEU A 276 12.47 4.08 8.64
N SER A 277 11.80 3.86 9.78
CA SER A 277 10.91 4.85 10.40
C SER A 277 11.68 6.10 10.82
N GLU A 278 12.87 5.95 11.41
CA GLU A 278 13.72 7.09 11.78
C GLU A 278 14.21 7.88 10.55
N VAL A 279 14.60 7.18 9.49
CA VAL A 279 15.02 7.80 8.22
C VAL A 279 13.89 8.57 7.58
N LEU A 280 12.68 8.00 7.53
CA LEU A 280 11.51 8.65 6.95
C LEU A 280 11.13 9.92 7.70
N VAL A 281 11.10 9.90 9.04
CA VAL A 281 10.84 11.09 9.86
C VAL A 281 11.87 12.21 9.63
N SER A 282 13.08 11.87 9.19
CA SER A 282 14.19 12.80 9.02
C SER A 282 14.17 13.59 7.71
N PHE A 283 13.27 13.29 6.76
CA PHE A 283 13.14 14.04 5.50
C PHE A 283 12.55 15.44 5.71
N GLU A 284 12.85 16.37 4.79
CA GLU A 284 12.39 17.76 4.77
C GLU A 284 11.59 18.04 3.48
N PRO A 285 10.34 18.54 3.58
CA PRO A 285 9.55 18.68 4.80
C PRO A 285 9.16 17.32 5.39
N PRO A 286 9.10 17.17 6.73
CA PRO A 286 8.86 15.88 7.40
C PRO A 286 7.54 15.22 7.03
N VAL A 287 6.61 16.03 6.51
CA VAL A 287 5.28 15.59 6.07
C VAL A 287 5.38 14.53 4.97
N GLU A 288 6.34 14.61 4.05
CA GLU A 288 6.49 13.60 2.98
C GLU A 288 6.96 12.25 3.51
N GLY A 289 7.91 12.27 4.45
CA GLY A 289 8.39 11.06 5.11
C GLY A 289 7.35 10.42 6.02
N LEU A 290 6.57 11.23 6.74
CA LEU A 290 5.41 10.75 7.48
C LEU A 290 4.36 10.13 6.55
N ARG A 291 4.08 10.77 5.39
CA ARG A 291 3.18 10.19 4.39
C ARG A 291 3.67 8.84 3.87
N ALA A 292 4.96 8.72 3.56
CA ALA A 292 5.54 7.46 3.12
C ALA A 292 5.46 6.37 4.20
N SER A 293 5.71 6.73 5.46
CA SER A 293 5.59 5.81 6.61
C SER A 293 4.15 5.32 6.79
N LEU A 294 3.19 6.24 6.78
CA LEU A 294 1.78 5.88 6.88
C LEU A 294 1.33 5.08 5.66
N ASN A 295 1.82 5.39 4.45
CA ASN A 295 1.44 4.63 3.26
C ASN A 295 1.90 3.17 3.37
N ALA A 296 3.08 2.92 3.94
CA ALA A 296 3.57 1.58 4.23
C ALA A 296 2.66 0.84 5.23
N VAL A 297 2.19 1.53 6.27
CA VAL A 297 1.25 0.97 7.25
C VAL A 297 -0.09 0.67 6.58
N VAL A 298 -0.71 1.64 5.90
CA VAL A 298 -2.02 1.48 5.23
C VAL A 298 -1.99 0.36 4.19
N ALA A 299 -0.91 0.22 3.42
CA ALA A 299 -0.79 -0.81 2.40
C ALA A 299 -0.66 -2.24 2.97
N SER A 300 -0.06 -2.38 4.15
CA SER A 300 0.29 -3.69 4.74
C SER A 300 -0.64 -4.15 5.88
N LEU A 301 -1.61 -3.32 6.26
CA LEU A 301 -2.48 -3.57 7.41
C LEU A 301 -3.64 -4.51 7.05
N HIS A 302 -3.41 -5.80 7.25
CA HIS A 302 -4.39 -6.88 7.12
C HIS A 302 -4.77 -7.46 8.49
N GLU A 303 -6.01 -7.95 8.61
CA GLU A 303 -6.59 -8.33 9.91
C GLU A 303 -5.96 -9.57 10.56
N ASP A 304 -5.22 -10.37 9.78
CA ASP A 304 -4.70 -11.69 10.20
C ASP A 304 -3.22 -11.67 10.63
N ARG A 305 -2.59 -10.50 10.80
CA ARG A 305 -1.13 -10.39 11.00
C ARG A 305 -0.73 -9.81 12.36
N GLU A 306 0.49 -10.16 12.78
CA GLU A 306 1.14 -9.63 13.98
C GLU A 306 1.37 -8.12 13.86
N PHE A 307 0.69 -7.32 14.69
CA PHE A 307 0.64 -5.87 14.53
C PHE A 307 1.72 -5.09 15.31
N ALA A 308 2.57 -5.77 16.09
CA ALA A 308 3.60 -5.12 16.90
C ALA A 308 4.58 -4.26 16.07
N ARG A 309 4.86 -4.68 14.83
CA ARG A 309 5.68 -3.92 13.87
C ARG A 309 4.97 -2.65 13.40
N HIS A 310 3.70 -2.75 13.00
CA HIS A 310 2.87 -1.60 12.62
C HIS A 310 2.74 -0.61 13.77
N ARG A 311 2.56 -1.10 15.00
CA ARG A 311 2.49 -0.27 16.21
C ARG A 311 3.71 0.62 16.38
N ARG A 312 4.93 0.07 16.23
CA ARG A 312 6.18 0.84 16.32
C ARG A 312 6.24 1.98 15.30
N VAL A 313 5.83 1.71 14.06
CA VAL A 313 5.81 2.74 13.00
C VAL A 313 4.79 3.83 13.34
N VAL A 314 3.60 3.44 13.81
CA VAL A 314 2.51 4.35 14.21
C VAL A 314 2.94 5.24 15.39
N ASP A 315 3.57 4.67 16.41
CA ASP A 315 4.08 5.42 17.57
C ASP A 315 5.16 6.44 17.13
N THR A 316 6.07 6.03 16.24
CA THR A 316 7.10 6.92 15.67
C THR A 316 6.47 8.08 14.88
N CYS A 317 5.43 7.81 14.08
CA CYS A 317 4.68 8.84 13.36
C CYS A 317 3.99 9.82 14.34
N TRP A 318 3.38 9.30 15.40
CA TRP A 318 2.70 10.09 16.41
C TRP A 318 3.62 10.99 17.23
N GLU A 319 4.86 10.56 17.50
CA GLU A 319 5.89 11.38 18.18
C GLU A 319 6.33 12.60 17.36
N ARG A 320 6.18 12.54 16.04
CA ARG A 320 6.75 13.49 15.09
C ARG A 320 5.71 14.33 14.39
N LEU A 321 4.47 13.85 14.35
CA LEU A 321 3.34 14.60 13.85
C LEU A 321 3.05 15.81 14.75
N VAL A 322 2.79 16.95 14.12
CA VAL A 322 2.16 18.11 14.76
C VAL A 322 0.71 18.19 14.29
N PRO A 323 -0.29 17.69 15.04
CA PRO A 323 -1.65 17.52 14.55
C PRO A 323 -2.32 18.82 14.08
N LYS A 324 -1.96 19.95 14.71
CA LYS A 324 -2.46 21.28 14.35
C LYS A 324 -1.99 21.74 12.96
N ALA A 325 -0.79 21.32 12.54
CA ALA A 325 -0.24 21.67 11.23
C ALA A 325 -0.76 20.72 10.13
N GLU A 326 -0.93 19.44 10.44
CA GLU A 326 -1.26 18.39 9.47
C GLU A 326 -2.47 17.54 9.93
N PRO A 327 -3.69 18.11 9.91
CA PRO A 327 -4.90 17.40 10.36
C PRO A 327 -5.30 16.24 9.44
N GLY A 328 -4.86 16.24 8.17
CA GLY A 328 -5.05 15.10 7.26
C GLY A 328 -4.26 13.87 7.70
N LEU A 329 -3.00 14.05 8.11
CA LEU A 329 -2.19 12.95 8.65
C LEU A 329 -2.69 12.49 10.03
N ALA A 330 -3.19 13.42 10.86
CA ALA A 330 -3.83 13.08 12.12
C ALA A 330 -5.06 12.18 11.89
N LEU A 331 -5.89 12.49 10.89
CA LEU A 331 -7.05 11.68 10.52
C LEU A 331 -6.66 10.26 10.05
N VAL A 332 -5.63 10.15 9.20
CA VAL A 332 -5.10 8.85 8.76
C VAL A 332 -4.60 8.03 9.95
N LEU A 333 -3.86 8.65 10.87
CA LEU A 333 -3.36 7.98 12.08
C LEU A 333 -4.49 7.54 13.01
N LEU A 334 -5.51 8.38 13.22
CA LEU A 334 -6.70 7.99 13.99
C LEU A 334 -7.38 6.77 13.37
N TRP A 335 -7.56 6.75 12.05
CA TRP A 335 -8.15 5.60 11.37
C TRP A 335 -7.28 4.33 11.48
N VAL A 336 -5.95 4.46 11.36
CA VAL A 336 -5.03 3.33 11.59
C VAL A 336 -5.12 2.83 13.04
N GLU A 337 -5.20 3.73 14.02
CA GLU A 337 -5.40 3.38 15.44
C GLU A 337 -6.73 2.66 15.67
N GLU A 338 -7.80 3.12 15.02
CA GLU A 338 -9.12 2.46 15.04
C GLU A 338 -9.07 1.03 14.45
N ARG A 339 -8.27 0.82 13.40
CA ARG A 339 -8.03 -0.51 12.82
C ARG A 339 -7.21 -1.39 13.75
N LEU A 340 -6.09 -0.87 14.27
CA LEU A 340 -5.23 -1.59 15.22
C LEU A 340 -5.98 -1.97 16.49
N PHE A 341 -6.83 -1.08 17.01
CA PHE A 341 -7.69 -1.33 18.15
C PHE A 341 -8.62 -2.53 17.91
N ARG A 342 -9.29 -2.61 16.76
CA ARG A 342 -10.17 -3.74 16.41
C ARG A 342 -9.43 -5.06 16.27
N VAL A 343 -8.17 -5.03 15.82
CA VAL A 343 -7.31 -6.23 15.76
C VAL A 343 -6.86 -6.63 17.17
N ALA A 344 -6.40 -5.67 17.98
CA ALA A 344 -5.96 -5.88 19.35
C ALA A 344 -7.09 -6.45 20.24
N LEU A 345 -8.33 -5.95 20.08
CA LEU A 345 -9.51 -6.51 20.76
C LEU A 345 -9.77 -7.97 20.41
N ARG A 346 -9.64 -8.33 19.13
CA ARG A 346 -9.81 -9.73 18.68
C ARG A 346 -8.72 -10.65 19.22
N GLN A 347 -7.52 -10.12 19.43
CA GLN A 347 -6.37 -10.83 19.99
C GLN A 347 -6.34 -10.82 21.53
N GLY A 348 -7.28 -10.13 22.19
CA GLY A 348 -7.37 -10.08 23.65
C GLY A 348 -6.28 -9.23 24.33
N ALA A 349 -5.74 -8.21 23.67
CA ALA A 349 -4.73 -7.32 24.26
C ALA A 349 -5.35 -6.40 25.33
N GLU A 350 -4.77 -6.38 26.53
CA GLU A 350 -5.29 -5.63 27.70
C GLU A 350 -5.17 -4.11 27.54
N ASP A 351 -4.17 -3.62 26.80
CA ASP A 351 -3.84 -2.19 26.63
C ASP A 351 -4.56 -1.52 25.44
N ALA A 352 -5.38 -2.26 24.69
CA ALA A 352 -6.01 -1.79 23.45
C ALA A 352 -6.80 -0.48 23.64
N PHE A 353 -7.57 -0.37 24.73
CA PHE A 353 -8.34 0.84 25.05
C PHE A 353 -7.45 2.01 25.44
N GLU A 354 -6.39 1.76 26.20
CA GLU A 354 -5.44 2.80 26.61
C GLU A 354 -4.72 3.41 25.41
N CYS A 355 -4.28 2.57 24.47
CA CYS A 355 -3.68 3.01 23.21
C CYS A 355 -4.63 3.89 22.39
N ARG A 356 -5.89 3.45 22.20
CA ARG A 356 -6.93 4.21 21.49
C ARG A 356 -7.17 5.58 22.15
N ASN A 357 -7.31 5.60 23.48
CA ASN A 357 -7.54 6.83 24.23
C ASN A 357 -6.35 7.79 24.17
N ARG A 358 -5.12 7.26 24.23
CA ARG A 358 -3.90 8.06 24.08
C ARG A 358 -3.83 8.73 22.71
N ALA A 359 -4.24 8.05 21.65
CA ALA A 359 -4.29 8.63 20.30
C ALA A 359 -5.33 9.77 20.20
N ARG A 360 -6.52 9.59 20.79
CA ARG A 360 -7.56 10.63 20.85
C ARG A 360 -7.10 11.84 21.65
N GLU A 361 -6.43 11.63 22.78
CA GLU A 361 -5.91 12.74 23.61
C GLU A 361 -4.88 13.62 22.85
N ARG A 362 -4.09 13.03 21.94
CA ARG A 362 -3.14 13.79 21.10
C ARG A 362 -3.83 14.80 20.16
N VAL A 363 -5.09 14.57 19.78
CA VAL A 363 -5.85 15.45 18.87
C VAL A 363 -6.90 16.28 19.59
N ARG A 364 -7.22 15.98 20.85
CA ARG A 364 -8.30 16.61 21.63
C ARG A 364 -8.24 18.14 21.70
N SER A 365 -7.04 18.71 21.67
CA SER A 365 -6.85 20.17 21.66
C SER A 365 -7.28 20.86 20.35
N LEU A 366 -7.58 20.10 19.29
CA LEU A 366 -7.99 20.64 18.00
C LEU A 366 -9.48 20.98 17.99
N PRO A 367 -9.90 22.16 17.48
CA PRO A 367 -11.32 22.54 17.30
C PRO A 367 -12.12 21.67 16.31
N VAL A 368 -11.46 20.67 15.73
CA VAL A 368 -11.98 19.75 14.72
C VAL A 368 -11.86 18.29 15.16
N ALA A 369 -11.37 18.01 16.37
CA ALA A 369 -11.09 16.66 16.88
C ALA A 369 -12.29 15.73 16.72
N ASP A 370 -13.47 16.13 17.21
CA ASP A 370 -14.70 15.33 17.14
C ASP A 370 -15.07 14.89 15.71
N ALA A 371 -14.84 15.77 14.72
CA ALA A 371 -15.10 15.43 13.33
C ALA A 371 -14.10 14.38 12.83
N LEU A 372 -12.81 14.57 13.11
CA LEU A 372 -11.75 13.65 12.71
C LEU A 372 -11.94 12.26 13.33
N GLU A 373 -12.23 12.21 14.64
CA GLU A 373 -12.50 10.97 15.37
C GLU A 373 -13.71 10.25 14.77
N TRP A 374 -14.80 10.97 14.52
CA TRP A 374 -16.00 10.41 13.91
C TRP A 374 -15.72 9.78 12.55
N LEU A 375 -15.07 10.49 11.61
CA LEU A 375 -14.82 9.93 10.28
C LEU A 375 -13.86 8.74 10.31
N ALA A 376 -12.85 8.77 11.19
CA ALA A 376 -11.95 7.64 11.39
C ALA A 376 -12.70 6.39 11.88
N GLU A 377 -13.58 6.55 12.88
CA GLU A 377 -14.37 5.47 13.45
C GLU A 377 -15.39 4.89 12.46
N GLU A 378 -16.14 5.76 11.77
CA GLU A 378 -17.12 5.38 10.74
C GLU A 378 -16.48 4.64 9.58
N CYS A 379 -15.35 5.14 9.05
CA CYS A 379 -14.66 4.47 7.95
C CYS A 379 -14.03 3.14 8.37
N ALA A 380 -13.59 3.01 9.62
CA ALA A 380 -13.08 1.74 10.16
C ALA A 380 -14.18 0.69 10.33
N GLU A 381 -15.45 1.09 10.41
CA GLU A 381 -16.62 0.19 10.41
C GLU A 381 -17.19 -0.07 9.01
N LEU A 382 -17.35 0.99 8.20
CA LEU A 382 -17.99 0.92 6.89
C LEU A 382 -17.15 0.17 5.86
N TRP A 383 -15.85 0.46 5.77
CA TRP A 383 -15.01 -0.08 4.68
C TRP A 383 -14.87 -1.60 4.70
N PRO A 384 -14.70 -2.29 5.84
CA PRO A 384 -14.74 -3.76 5.87
C PRO A 384 -16.06 -4.35 5.34
N ARG A 385 -17.20 -3.68 5.57
CA ARG A 385 -18.51 -4.13 5.06
C ARG A 385 -18.59 -4.06 3.54
N MET A 386 -17.83 -3.15 2.90
CA MET A 386 -17.80 -3.01 1.43
C MET A 386 -17.14 -4.20 0.73
N GLU A 387 -16.30 -4.96 1.44
CA GLU A 387 -15.64 -6.17 0.95
C GLU A 387 -16.43 -7.45 1.32
N SER A 388 -17.47 -7.32 2.16
CA SER A 388 -18.27 -8.44 2.65
C SER A 388 -19.50 -8.74 1.78
N GLU A 389 -20.08 -9.93 1.98
CA GLU A 389 -21.36 -10.32 1.34
C GLU A 389 -22.53 -9.38 1.70
N HIS A 390 -22.45 -8.71 2.85
CA HIS A 390 -23.46 -7.77 3.36
C HIS A 390 -23.10 -6.32 3.03
N ARG A 391 -22.80 -6.05 1.76
CA ARG A 391 -22.43 -4.71 1.28
C ARG A 391 -23.59 -3.72 1.49
N PRO A 392 -23.32 -2.51 2.03
CA PRO A 392 -24.33 -1.46 2.16
C PRO A 392 -25.03 -1.13 0.84
N GLY A 393 -26.34 -0.87 0.91
CA GLY A 393 -27.14 -0.49 -0.26
C GLY A 393 -26.84 0.93 -0.77
N ALA A 394 -27.28 1.25 -1.99
CA ALA A 394 -27.05 2.57 -2.59
C ALA A 394 -27.62 3.73 -1.76
N ASP A 395 -28.77 3.53 -1.14
CA ASP A 395 -29.42 4.54 -0.28
C ASP A 395 -28.66 4.76 1.04
N GLU A 396 -28.14 3.69 1.64
CA GLU A 396 -27.30 3.77 2.85
C GLU A 396 -26.00 4.54 2.55
N LEU A 397 -25.37 4.24 1.41
CA LEU A 397 -24.17 4.95 0.96
C LEU A 397 -24.48 6.42 0.64
N ALA A 398 -25.63 6.70 0.02
CA ALA A 398 -26.07 8.08 -0.21
C ALA A 398 -26.29 8.87 1.08
N ALA A 399 -26.95 8.27 2.08
CA ALA A 399 -27.14 8.86 3.40
C ALA A 399 -25.80 9.12 4.10
N TRP A 400 -24.88 8.15 4.05
CA TRP A 400 -23.53 8.31 4.59
C TRP A 400 -22.76 9.47 3.91
N ARG A 401 -22.79 9.56 2.56
CA ARG A 401 -22.17 10.67 1.83
C ARG A 401 -22.76 12.02 2.22
N GLN A 402 -24.08 12.10 2.40
CA GLN A 402 -24.75 13.34 2.85
C GLN A 402 -24.27 13.73 4.24
N GLU A 403 -24.12 12.78 5.15
CA GLU A 403 -23.65 13.03 6.51
C GLU A 403 -22.18 13.50 6.55
N VAL A 404 -21.29 12.86 5.78
CA VAL A 404 -19.90 13.33 5.60
C VAL A 404 -19.90 14.76 5.07
N THR A 405 -20.70 15.04 4.03
CA THR A 405 -20.79 16.37 3.43
C THR A 405 -21.30 17.40 4.44
N ARG A 406 -22.31 17.07 5.25
CA ARG A 406 -22.88 17.93 6.29
C ARG A 406 -21.84 18.34 7.33
N ARG A 407 -21.02 17.40 7.79
CA ARG A 407 -19.98 17.64 8.83
C ARG A 407 -18.73 18.33 8.27
N TYR A 408 -18.31 17.99 7.05
CA TYR A 408 -17.02 18.41 6.51
C TYR A 408 -17.06 19.60 5.55
N ALA A 409 -18.16 19.81 4.80
CA ALA A 409 -18.18 20.79 3.70
C ALA A 409 -17.97 22.25 4.16
N LYS A 410 -18.38 22.61 5.38
CA LYS A 410 -18.32 24.01 5.85
C LYS A 410 -16.90 24.48 6.20
N LYS A 411 -16.07 23.62 6.80
CA LYS A 411 -14.73 23.99 7.30
C LYS A 411 -13.65 23.61 6.27
N PRO A 412 -12.88 24.56 5.70
CA PRO A 412 -11.85 24.25 4.68
C PRO A 412 -10.80 23.24 5.16
N VAL A 413 -10.37 23.33 6.43
CA VAL A 413 -9.39 22.41 7.01
C VAL A 413 -9.91 20.96 7.01
N LEU A 414 -11.18 20.77 7.38
CA LEU A 414 -11.83 19.47 7.37
C LEU A 414 -11.98 18.93 5.95
N ARG A 415 -12.46 19.75 5.01
CA ARG A 415 -12.57 19.35 3.61
C ARG A 415 -11.25 18.80 3.06
N LYS A 416 -10.15 19.52 3.26
CA LYS A 416 -8.82 19.12 2.78
C LYS A 416 -8.38 17.80 3.41
N ALA A 417 -8.53 17.67 4.73
CA ALA A 417 -8.19 16.45 5.47
C ALA A 417 -9.00 15.24 4.98
N ALA A 418 -10.33 15.39 4.83
CA ALA A 418 -11.19 14.31 4.35
C ALA A 418 -10.88 13.91 2.91
N MET A 419 -10.67 14.87 2.00
CA MET A 419 -10.31 14.55 0.61
C MET A 419 -9.02 13.74 0.52
N GLU A 420 -7.95 14.14 1.22
CA GLU A 420 -6.70 13.36 1.24
C GLU A 420 -6.93 11.98 1.87
N PHE A 421 -7.62 11.92 3.00
CA PHE A 421 -7.90 10.69 3.73
C PHE A 421 -8.71 9.65 2.93
N VAL A 422 -9.87 10.02 2.39
CA VAL A 422 -10.75 9.05 1.69
C VAL A 422 -10.10 8.55 0.41
N LEU A 423 -9.40 9.42 -0.33
CA LEU A 423 -8.69 9.00 -1.54
C LEU A 423 -7.53 8.06 -1.24
N TRP A 424 -6.94 8.17 -0.05
CA TRP A 424 -5.77 7.38 0.35
C TRP A 424 -6.12 6.06 1.04
N CYS A 425 -6.97 6.11 2.06
CA CYS A 425 -7.20 4.97 2.95
C CYS A 425 -8.36 4.07 2.52
N ALA A 426 -9.29 4.56 1.68
CA ALA A 426 -10.41 3.72 1.25
C ALA A 426 -9.90 2.51 0.42
N PRO A 427 -10.34 1.28 0.74
CA PRO A 427 -9.98 0.09 -0.02
C PRO A 427 -10.49 0.17 -1.46
N ASP A 428 -10.02 -0.73 -2.31
CA ASP A 428 -10.39 -0.71 -3.73
C ASP A 428 -11.89 -0.97 -3.93
N ALA A 429 -12.53 -1.78 -3.06
CA ALA A 429 -13.97 -1.99 -3.04
C ALA A 429 -14.80 -0.72 -2.71
N ALA A 430 -14.19 0.26 -2.04
CA ALA A 430 -14.79 1.55 -1.69
C ALA A 430 -14.27 2.71 -2.54
N ALA A 431 -13.54 2.44 -3.63
CA ALA A 431 -12.92 3.47 -4.47
C ALA A 431 -13.96 4.46 -5.05
N SER A 432 -15.06 3.95 -5.61
CA SER A 432 -16.13 4.79 -6.19
C SER A 432 -16.77 5.69 -5.14
N GLU A 433 -16.97 5.19 -3.92
CA GLU A 433 -17.54 5.99 -2.82
C GLU A 433 -16.56 7.07 -2.35
N ALA A 434 -15.26 6.77 -2.28
CA ALA A 434 -14.25 7.77 -1.96
C ALA A 434 -14.19 8.90 -3.01
N GLU A 435 -14.37 8.58 -4.29
CA GLU A 435 -14.45 9.56 -5.38
C GLU A 435 -15.72 10.42 -5.28
N LEU A 436 -16.89 9.81 -5.04
CA LEU A 436 -18.16 10.53 -4.87
C LEU A 436 -18.17 11.44 -3.65
N VAL A 437 -17.61 10.99 -2.51
CA VAL A 437 -17.41 11.84 -1.33
C VAL A 437 -16.47 12.99 -1.64
N THR A 438 -15.39 12.73 -2.37
CA THR A 438 -14.46 13.80 -2.74
C THR A 438 -15.16 14.85 -3.61
N LEU A 439 -15.94 14.43 -4.61
CA LEU A 439 -16.72 15.33 -5.45
C LEU A 439 -17.73 16.17 -4.64
N SER A 440 -18.40 15.57 -3.64
CA SER A 440 -19.34 16.31 -2.79
C SER A 440 -18.65 17.37 -1.91
N LEU A 441 -17.38 17.14 -1.55
CA LEU A 441 -16.56 18.05 -0.76
C LEU A 441 -15.89 19.15 -1.58
N VAL A 442 -15.64 18.98 -2.88
CA VAL A 442 -15.06 20.04 -3.71
C VAL A 442 -16.06 21.17 -3.88
N LYS A 443 -15.80 22.33 -3.25
CA LYS A 443 -16.68 23.52 -3.36
C LYS A 443 -15.98 24.73 -3.96
N THR A 444 -14.66 24.84 -3.78
CA THR A 444 -13.90 26.05 -4.12
C THR A 444 -12.77 25.77 -5.11
N SER A 445 -12.27 26.83 -5.75
CA SER A 445 -11.06 26.76 -6.57
C SER A 445 -9.82 26.31 -5.77
N THR A 446 -9.79 26.59 -4.46
CA THR A 446 -8.72 26.12 -3.56
C THR A 446 -8.75 24.62 -3.35
N ASP A 447 -9.94 24.02 -3.30
CA ASP A 447 -10.11 22.56 -3.21
C ASP A 447 -9.64 21.89 -4.51
N ARG A 448 -9.96 22.46 -5.68
CA ARG A 448 -9.44 22.01 -6.98
C ARG A 448 -7.92 22.13 -7.10
N ARG A 449 -7.31 23.14 -6.46
CA ARG A 449 -5.83 23.26 -6.39
C ARG A 449 -5.23 22.18 -5.50
N LEU A 450 -5.89 21.83 -4.39
CA LEU A 450 -5.46 20.71 -3.54
C LEU A 450 -5.49 19.40 -4.33
N LEU A 451 -6.59 19.09 -5.02
CA LEU A 451 -6.69 17.86 -5.82
C LEU A 451 -5.57 17.76 -6.85
N ARG A 452 -5.24 18.84 -7.56
CA ARG A 452 -4.09 18.86 -8.46
C ARG A 452 -2.77 18.53 -7.76
N ARG A 453 -2.54 19.05 -6.54
CA ARG A 453 -1.35 18.71 -5.74
C ARG A 453 -1.34 17.25 -5.27
N LEU A 454 -2.50 16.68 -4.97
CA LEU A 454 -2.62 15.25 -4.64
C LEU A 454 -2.30 14.34 -5.84
N GLY A 455 -2.19 14.88 -7.06
CA GLY A 455 -1.68 14.16 -8.23
C GLY A 455 -0.22 13.72 -8.09
N ASP A 456 0.54 14.37 -7.20
CA ASP A 456 1.93 14.06 -6.88
C ASP A 456 2.07 13.28 -5.55
N HIS A 457 0.96 12.77 -5.01
CA HIS A 457 0.95 12.05 -3.73
C HIS A 457 1.77 10.74 -3.80
N PRO A 458 2.50 10.33 -2.73
CA PRO A 458 3.32 9.12 -2.74
C PRO A 458 2.52 7.83 -2.99
N SER A 459 1.26 7.80 -2.56
CA SER A 459 0.36 6.68 -2.83
C SER A 459 -0.13 6.67 -4.28
N THR A 460 0.17 5.59 -5.00
CA THR A 460 -0.31 5.36 -6.37
C THR A 460 -1.85 5.36 -6.47
N ARG A 461 -2.56 4.84 -5.45
CA ARG A 461 -4.03 4.87 -5.38
C ARG A 461 -4.58 6.29 -5.44
N VAL A 462 -4.03 7.19 -4.62
CA VAL A 462 -4.43 8.61 -4.60
C VAL A 462 -4.20 9.23 -5.96
N ARG A 463 -3.03 9.02 -6.59
CA ARG A 463 -2.71 9.60 -7.90
C ARG A 463 -3.69 9.18 -8.99
N PHE A 464 -4.08 7.91 -9.04
CA PHE A 464 -5.06 7.44 -10.02
C PHE A 464 -6.45 8.00 -9.76
N ARG A 465 -6.94 7.95 -8.52
CA ARG A 465 -8.26 8.50 -8.16
C ARG A 465 -8.35 10.00 -8.41
N VAL A 466 -7.29 10.76 -8.11
CA VAL A 466 -7.19 12.19 -8.41
C VAL A 466 -7.24 12.48 -9.90
N ARG A 467 -6.58 11.65 -10.74
CA ARG A 467 -6.67 11.79 -12.20
C ARG A 467 -8.09 11.58 -12.69
N ALA A 468 -8.78 10.55 -12.18
CA ALA A 468 -10.19 10.31 -12.48
C ALA A 468 -11.05 11.53 -12.09
N ILE A 469 -10.94 12.01 -10.86
CA ILE A 469 -11.71 13.18 -10.37
C ILE A 469 -11.42 14.45 -11.17
N ASN A 470 -10.15 14.70 -11.52
CA ASN A 470 -9.81 15.88 -12.33
C ASN A 470 -10.36 15.78 -13.75
N ALA A 471 -10.43 14.58 -14.34
CA ALA A 471 -11.09 14.38 -15.63
C ALA A 471 -12.59 14.72 -15.53
N TRP A 472 -13.26 14.27 -14.47
CA TRP A 472 -14.65 14.63 -14.16
C TRP A 472 -14.85 16.15 -13.99
N LEU A 473 -13.96 16.82 -13.25
CA LEU A 473 -14.06 18.26 -13.02
C LEU A 473 -13.71 19.11 -14.25
N ALA A 474 -12.87 18.58 -15.16
CA ALA A 474 -12.43 19.26 -16.39
C ALA A 474 -13.44 19.13 -17.53
N ALA A 475 -14.26 18.08 -17.55
CA ALA A 475 -15.34 17.92 -18.52
C ALA A 475 -16.38 19.06 -18.48
N GLY A 476 -16.40 19.85 -17.40
CA GLY A 476 -17.25 21.04 -17.25
C GLY A 476 -18.74 20.70 -17.14
N PRO A 477 -19.56 21.56 -16.52
CA PRO A 477 -21.01 21.48 -16.62
C PRO A 477 -21.44 22.30 -17.84
N GLU A 478 -21.46 21.72 -19.05
CA GLU A 478 -22.15 22.37 -20.17
C GLU A 478 -23.27 21.48 -20.74
N SER A 479 -24.46 22.10 -20.78
CA SER A 479 -25.69 21.77 -21.52
C SER A 479 -26.77 20.91 -20.83
N SER A 480 -27.16 21.31 -19.62
CA SER A 480 -28.56 21.56 -19.22
C SER A 480 -28.50 22.00 -17.76
N GLU A 481 -29.58 22.58 -17.22
CA GLU A 481 -29.77 22.64 -15.77
C GLU A 481 -29.43 21.27 -15.13
N PRO A 482 -29.07 21.21 -13.83
CA PRO A 482 -28.99 19.93 -13.13
C PRO A 482 -30.42 19.40 -12.94
N GLU A 483 -31.07 19.05 -14.04
CA GLU A 483 -32.00 17.95 -14.04
C GLU A 483 -31.17 16.76 -13.58
N THR A 484 -31.46 16.29 -12.36
CA THR A 484 -31.29 14.89 -12.02
C THR A 484 -31.46 14.04 -13.28
N PRO A 485 -30.45 13.28 -13.71
CA PRO A 485 -30.48 12.65 -15.02
C PRO A 485 -31.75 11.81 -15.14
N ALA A 486 -32.65 12.22 -16.01
CA ALA A 486 -33.96 11.59 -16.16
C ALA A 486 -33.82 10.14 -16.68
N THR A 487 -32.67 9.78 -17.27
CA THR A 487 -32.40 8.43 -17.79
C THR A 487 -30.96 7.97 -17.54
N LEU A 488 -30.81 6.68 -17.24
CA LEU A 488 -29.55 5.98 -16.91
C LEU A 488 -28.52 6.02 -18.05
N THR A 489 -28.98 6.16 -19.29
CA THR A 489 -28.17 6.28 -20.50
C THR A 489 -27.31 7.56 -20.49
N GLY A 490 -27.80 8.64 -19.85
CA GLY A 490 -27.04 9.87 -19.63
C GLY A 490 -25.87 9.66 -18.66
N ALA A 491 -26.06 8.85 -17.62
CA ALA A 491 -25.01 8.49 -16.67
C ALA A 491 -23.94 7.57 -17.33
N LEU A 492 -24.36 6.65 -18.19
CA LEU A 492 -23.47 5.74 -18.92
C LEU A 492 -22.66 6.44 -20.03
N ARG A 493 -23.25 7.42 -20.72
CA ARG A 493 -22.55 8.29 -21.70
C ARG A 493 -21.42 9.10 -21.03
N HIS A 494 -21.60 9.44 -19.75
CA HIS A 494 -20.62 10.15 -18.93
C HIS A 494 -19.52 9.24 -18.38
N LEU A 495 -19.83 7.96 -18.09
CA LEU A 495 -18.86 6.96 -17.60
C LEU A 495 -17.98 6.37 -18.73
N ARG A 496 -18.56 6.16 -19.91
CA ARG A 496 -17.87 5.58 -21.08
C ARG A 496 -16.95 6.56 -21.78
N SER A 497 -17.29 7.86 -21.80
CA SER A 497 -16.40 8.94 -22.28
C SER A 497 -15.23 9.21 -21.32
N ALA A 498 -15.37 8.83 -20.05
CA ALA A 498 -14.36 9.02 -19.01
C ALA A 498 -13.28 7.91 -18.95
N GLY A 499 -13.38 6.85 -19.78
CA GLY A 499 -12.37 5.77 -19.85
C GLY A 499 -12.12 5.04 -18.52
N ALA A 500 -13.10 5.04 -17.60
CA ALA A 500 -12.90 4.75 -16.19
C ALA A 500 -12.90 3.26 -15.80
N LEU A 501 -13.06 2.30 -16.73
CA LEU A 501 -13.36 0.93 -16.32
C LEU A 501 -12.69 -0.13 -17.21
N THR A 502 -11.70 -0.83 -16.65
CA THR A 502 -11.53 -2.28 -16.83
C THR A 502 -10.99 -2.86 -15.52
N LEU A 503 -11.70 -3.86 -14.97
CA LEU A 503 -11.22 -5.04 -14.22
C LEU A 503 -12.25 -5.48 -13.16
N GLY A 504 -13.19 -6.29 -13.64
CA GLY A 504 -14.12 -7.13 -12.91
C GLY A 504 -15.03 -7.78 -13.94
N GLY A 505 -14.74 -9.02 -14.33
CA GLY A 505 -15.61 -9.76 -15.26
C GLY A 505 -17.03 -9.83 -14.70
N GLY A 506 -18.03 -9.59 -15.55
CA GLY A 506 -19.44 -9.75 -15.18
C GLY A 506 -19.73 -11.10 -14.51
N ARG A 507 -20.78 -11.15 -13.68
CA ARG A 507 -21.25 -12.32 -12.93
C ARG A 507 -21.91 -13.38 -13.82
N THR A 508 -22.24 -13.01 -15.06
CA THR A 508 -22.87 -13.89 -16.05
C THR A 508 -21.92 -14.21 -17.22
N TRP A 509 -22.38 -15.04 -18.14
CA TRP A 509 -21.66 -15.33 -19.38
C TRP A 509 -21.46 -14.09 -20.28
N LEU A 510 -22.21 -13.00 -20.04
CA LEU A 510 -22.01 -11.71 -20.72
C LEU A 510 -20.60 -11.17 -20.45
N ARG A 511 -20.04 -11.44 -19.25
CA ARG A 511 -18.72 -10.99 -18.78
C ARG A 511 -18.51 -9.48 -18.81
N ASP A 512 -19.59 -8.71 -18.89
CA ASP A 512 -19.59 -7.25 -18.93
C ASP A 512 -20.40 -6.76 -17.72
N ARG A 513 -19.68 -6.25 -16.72
CA ARG A 513 -20.28 -5.77 -15.47
C ARG A 513 -21.17 -4.54 -15.69
N ASP A 514 -20.79 -3.66 -16.60
CA ASP A 514 -21.51 -2.40 -16.83
C ASP A 514 -22.84 -2.71 -17.52
N LEU A 515 -22.83 -3.64 -18.47
CA LEU A 515 -24.03 -4.16 -19.10
C LEU A 515 -24.94 -4.87 -18.10
N GLU A 516 -24.38 -5.70 -17.22
CA GLU A 516 -25.16 -6.38 -16.17
C GLU A 516 -25.78 -5.40 -15.17
N GLU A 517 -25.03 -4.38 -14.73
CA GLU A 517 -25.54 -3.32 -13.86
C GLU A 517 -26.61 -2.46 -14.56
N LEU A 518 -26.46 -2.22 -15.87
CA LEU A 518 -27.46 -1.55 -16.71
C LEU A 518 -28.77 -2.35 -16.73
N LEU A 519 -28.69 -3.64 -17.07
CA LEU A 519 -29.86 -4.53 -17.14
C LEU A 519 -30.54 -4.64 -15.78
N LEU A 520 -29.76 -4.84 -14.71
CA LEU A 520 -30.28 -4.87 -13.34
C LEU A 520 -30.97 -3.56 -12.96
N GLY A 521 -30.36 -2.42 -13.25
CA GLY A 521 -30.91 -1.10 -12.96
C GLY A 521 -32.17 -0.79 -13.75
N ALA A 522 -32.25 -1.24 -15.01
CA ALA A 522 -33.39 -1.07 -15.89
C ALA A 522 -34.60 -1.89 -15.44
N PHE A 523 -34.43 -3.20 -15.24
CA PHE A 523 -35.48 -4.04 -14.69
C PHE A 523 -35.89 -3.59 -13.28
N GLY A 524 -34.93 -3.12 -12.48
CA GLY A 524 -35.20 -2.59 -11.14
C GLY A 524 -35.97 -1.27 -11.12
N ARG A 525 -36.00 -0.49 -12.21
CA ARG A 525 -36.90 0.68 -12.34
C ARG A 525 -38.32 0.22 -12.60
N VAL A 526 -38.52 -0.62 -13.62
CA VAL A 526 -39.83 -1.20 -13.95
C VAL A 526 -40.45 -1.88 -12.74
N GLU A 527 -39.66 -2.68 -12.02
CA GLU A 527 -40.07 -3.37 -10.80
C GLU A 527 -40.52 -2.40 -9.69
N ARG A 528 -39.77 -1.31 -9.46
CA ARG A 528 -40.12 -0.29 -8.45
C ARG A 528 -41.36 0.49 -8.84
N ASP A 529 -41.47 0.92 -10.10
CA ASP A 529 -42.58 1.71 -10.60
C ASP A 529 -43.88 0.89 -10.65
N PHE A 530 -43.77 -0.40 -10.99
CA PHE A 530 -44.89 -1.34 -10.89
C PHE A 530 -45.31 -1.53 -9.43
N SER A 531 -44.35 -1.81 -8.53
CA SER A 531 -44.64 -2.01 -7.10
C SER A 531 -45.28 -0.78 -6.49
N ALA A 532 -44.78 0.42 -6.79
CA ALA A 532 -45.32 1.70 -6.29
C ALA A 532 -46.77 1.95 -6.73
N ARG A 533 -47.14 1.55 -7.95
CA ARG A 533 -48.50 1.67 -8.50
C ARG A 533 -49.43 0.51 -8.08
N TYR A 534 -48.87 -0.58 -7.55
CA TYR A 534 -49.64 -1.77 -7.15
C TYR A 534 -50.81 -1.47 -6.17
N PRO A 535 -50.65 -0.60 -5.14
CA PRO A 535 -51.76 -0.23 -4.24
C PRO A 535 -52.95 0.45 -4.93
N GLU A 536 -52.75 1.08 -6.09
CA GLU A 536 -53.84 1.72 -6.86
C GLU A 536 -54.56 0.71 -7.76
N HIS A 537 -53.85 -0.33 -8.19
CA HIS A 537 -54.33 -1.30 -9.19
C HIS A 537 -54.61 -2.70 -8.64
N PHE A 538 -54.45 -2.97 -7.35
CA PHE A 538 -54.60 -4.32 -6.77
C PHE A 538 -55.96 -5.00 -7.02
N ARG A 539 -57.01 -4.20 -7.26
CA ARG A 539 -58.37 -4.67 -7.58
C ARG A 539 -58.48 -5.26 -8.98
N GLU A 540 -57.58 -4.90 -9.88
CA GLU A 540 -57.52 -5.43 -11.24
C GLU A 540 -57.18 -6.92 -11.23
N ASP A 541 -57.59 -7.63 -12.27
CA ASP A 541 -57.29 -9.05 -12.41
C ASP A 541 -55.78 -9.29 -12.53
N GLU A 542 -55.34 -10.43 -12.00
CA GLU A 542 -53.92 -10.82 -12.02
C GLU A 542 -53.35 -10.84 -13.43
N SER A 543 -54.14 -11.24 -14.44
CA SER A 543 -53.73 -11.21 -15.85
C SER A 543 -53.51 -9.79 -16.39
N VAL A 544 -54.27 -8.81 -15.90
CA VAL A 544 -54.11 -7.40 -16.29
C VAL A 544 -52.83 -6.84 -15.67
N LEU A 545 -52.58 -7.11 -14.39
CA LEU A 545 -51.37 -6.70 -13.69
C LEU A 545 -50.10 -7.31 -14.33
N VAL A 546 -50.14 -8.61 -14.65
CA VAL A 546 -49.05 -9.28 -15.37
C VAL A 546 -48.85 -8.68 -16.75
N SER A 547 -49.92 -8.42 -17.51
CA SER A 547 -49.80 -7.80 -18.83
C SER A 547 -49.11 -6.44 -18.77
N ARG A 548 -49.44 -5.59 -17.78
CA ARG A 548 -48.79 -4.28 -17.59
C ARG A 548 -47.32 -4.41 -17.22
N LEU A 549 -46.98 -5.33 -16.31
CA LEU A 549 -45.59 -5.59 -15.95
C LEU A 549 -44.76 -6.03 -17.17
N LEU A 550 -45.32 -6.92 -18.00
CA LEU A 550 -44.64 -7.37 -19.23
C LEU A 550 -44.54 -6.27 -20.29
N GLU A 551 -45.55 -5.40 -20.39
CA GLU A 551 -45.52 -4.22 -21.27
C GLU A 551 -44.45 -3.23 -20.84
N ASP A 552 -44.36 -2.92 -19.54
CA ASP A 552 -43.33 -2.03 -18.98
C ASP A 552 -41.92 -2.63 -19.18
N LEU A 553 -41.75 -3.94 -18.97
CA LEU A 553 -40.49 -4.65 -19.24
C LEU A 553 -40.11 -4.59 -20.73
N LYS A 554 -41.09 -4.79 -21.62
CA LYS A 554 -40.87 -4.70 -23.07
C LYS A 554 -40.41 -3.30 -23.46
N ASN A 555 -41.11 -2.26 -22.99
CA ASN A 555 -40.79 -0.86 -23.29
C ASN A 555 -39.38 -0.50 -22.81
N GLU A 556 -38.98 -0.99 -21.63
CA GLU A 556 -37.64 -0.78 -21.09
C GLU A 556 -36.57 -1.52 -21.93
N VAL A 557 -36.81 -2.76 -22.34
CA VAL A 557 -35.88 -3.48 -23.24
C VAL A 557 -35.78 -2.81 -24.61
N ASP A 558 -36.90 -2.32 -25.16
CA ASP A 558 -36.92 -1.57 -26.42
C ASP A 558 -36.15 -0.25 -26.28
N SER A 559 -36.22 0.42 -25.13
CA SER A 559 -35.42 1.60 -24.80
C SER A 559 -33.93 1.27 -24.75
N ILE A 560 -33.54 0.20 -24.05
CA ILE A 560 -32.15 -0.28 -24.01
C ILE A 560 -31.66 -0.62 -25.42
N ARG A 561 -32.46 -1.31 -26.23
CA ARG A 561 -32.12 -1.63 -27.62
C ARG A 561 -31.90 -0.37 -28.46
N SER A 562 -32.77 0.63 -28.33
CA SER A 562 -32.62 1.92 -29.01
C SER A 562 -31.31 2.59 -28.59
N ASP A 563 -31.01 2.64 -27.29
CA ASP A 563 -29.79 3.25 -26.77
C ASP A 563 -28.53 2.53 -27.22
N LEU A 564 -28.54 1.20 -27.23
CA LEU A 564 -27.46 0.37 -27.79
C LEU A 564 -27.28 0.61 -29.29
N SER A 565 -28.38 0.80 -30.05
CA SER A 565 -28.30 1.10 -31.49
C SER A 565 -27.74 2.49 -31.80
N ILE A 566 -28.01 3.48 -30.94
CA ILE A 566 -27.44 4.84 -31.06
C ILE A 566 -25.92 4.79 -30.81
N LEU A 567 -25.47 3.95 -29.87
CA LEU A 567 -24.05 3.75 -29.61
C LEU A 567 -23.31 3.09 -30.80
N LEU A 568 -23.97 2.19 -31.54
CA LEU A 568 -23.44 1.61 -32.79
C LEU A 568 -23.26 2.66 -33.90
N ALA A 569 -24.23 3.56 -34.06
CA ALA A 569 -24.17 4.62 -35.08
C ALA A 569 -23.02 5.62 -34.87
N GLN A 570 -22.46 5.70 -33.66
CA GLN A 570 -21.34 6.57 -33.29
C GLN A 570 -19.97 5.87 -33.42
N GLY A 571 -19.90 4.71 -34.08
CA GLY A 571 -18.65 4.02 -34.41
C GLY A 571 -18.07 3.16 -33.29
N GLN A 572 -18.83 2.86 -32.24
CA GLN A 572 -18.42 1.92 -31.20
C GLN A 572 -19.04 0.53 -31.45
N PRO A 573 -18.26 -0.57 -31.36
CA PRO A 573 -18.82 -1.91 -31.45
C PRO A 573 -19.69 -2.17 -30.21
N VAL A 574 -20.98 -2.41 -30.42
CA VAL A 574 -21.86 -2.95 -29.37
C VAL A 574 -21.93 -4.45 -29.61
N PRO A 575 -21.41 -5.27 -28.67
CA PRO A 575 -21.32 -6.70 -28.88
C PRO A 575 -22.63 -7.45 -28.62
N LEU A 576 -23.77 -6.77 -28.41
CA LEU A 576 -25.00 -7.37 -27.89
C LEU A 576 -26.28 -6.85 -28.58
N GLU A 577 -27.12 -7.76 -29.03
CA GLU A 577 -28.49 -7.51 -29.49
C GLU A 577 -29.48 -8.15 -28.49
N LEU A 578 -30.48 -7.38 -28.07
CA LEU A 578 -31.52 -7.80 -27.14
C LEU A 578 -32.90 -7.71 -27.80
N GLY A 579 -33.71 -8.74 -27.62
CA GLY A 579 -35.11 -8.76 -28.02
C GLY A 579 -35.98 -9.26 -26.88
N PHE A 580 -37.14 -8.62 -26.71
CA PHE A 580 -38.17 -9.01 -25.77
C PHE A 580 -39.52 -8.93 -26.46
N GLN A 581 -40.24 -10.03 -26.49
CA GLN A 581 -41.60 -10.10 -26.99
C GLN A 581 -42.45 -10.87 -25.99
N TYR A 582 -43.72 -10.54 -25.93
CA TYR A 582 -44.67 -11.38 -25.20
C TYR A 582 -45.98 -11.44 -25.98
N ARG A 583 -46.66 -12.57 -25.85
CA ARG A 583 -48.01 -12.77 -26.39
C ARG A 583 -48.88 -13.45 -25.34
N ARG A 584 -50.13 -13.02 -25.26
CA ARG A 584 -51.15 -13.71 -24.48
C ARG A 584 -51.73 -14.81 -25.34
N ARG A 585 -51.99 -15.98 -24.76
CA ARG A 585 -52.75 -17.01 -25.47
C ARG A 585 -54.20 -16.52 -25.59
N GLU A 586 -54.66 -16.35 -26.82
CA GLU A 586 -56.07 -16.08 -27.09
C GLU A 586 -56.87 -17.33 -26.69
N ASP A 587 -57.97 -17.13 -25.95
CA ASP A 587 -58.89 -18.21 -25.63
C ASP A 587 -59.32 -18.88 -26.94
N ALA A 588 -58.95 -20.14 -27.11
CA ALA A 588 -59.33 -20.92 -28.26
C ALA A 588 -60.85 -21.03 -28.29
N GLY A 589 -61.49 -20.27 -29.19
CA GLY A 589 -62.82 -20.54 -29.71
C GLY A 589 -63.95 -19.68 -29.13
N GLN A 590 -64.28 -18.60 -29.85
CA GLN A 590 -65.68 -18.31 -30.14
C GLN A 590 -66.28 -19.57 -30.79
N GLY A 591 -67.12 -20.33 -30.08
CA GLY A 591 -67.90 -21.41 -30.70
C GLY A 591 -68.24 -22.64 -29.89
N THR A 592 -67.87 -22.77 -28.62
CA THR A 592 -68.44 -23.82 -27.74
C THR A 592 -68.70 -23.25 -26.36
N GLU A 593 -69.90 -23.49 -25.84
CA GLU A 593 -70.36 -23.04 -24.53
C GLU A 593 -69.27 -23.28 -23.47
N VAL A 594 -68.71 -22.19 -22.95
CA VAL A 594 -67.79 -22.25 -21.83
C VAL A 594 -68.60 -22.71 -20.63
N VAL A 595 -68.39 -23.96 -20.23
CA VAL A 595 -68.68 -24.37 -18.85
C VAL A 595 -67.77 -23.54 -17.96
N GLU A 596 -68.31 -22.48 -17.37
CA GLU A 596 -67.69 -21.75 -16.27
C GLU A 596 -67.31 -22.78 -15.19
N GLY A 597 -66.00 -23.05 -15.00
CA GLY A 597 -65.60 -23.88 -13.86
C GLY A 597 -64.23 -24.55 -13.82
N THR A 598 -63.40 -24.57 -14.88
CA THR A 598 -62.32 -25.59 -14.92
C THR A 598 -60.88 -25.12 -15.09
N ARG A 599 -60.54 -23.87 -14.72
CA ARG A 599 -59.13 -23.51 -14.50
C ARG A 599 -58.95 -22.89 -13.11
N PRO A 600 -58.10 -23.47 -12.25
CA PRO A 600 -57.89 -22.93 -10.92
C PRO A 600 -57.28 -21.53 -11.04
N ALA A 601 -57.89 -20.54 -10.38
CA ALA A 601 -57.51 -19.12 -10.48
C ALA A 601 -56.00 -18.95 -10.42
N GLY A 602 -55.37 -18.20 -11.33
CA GLY A 602 -53.91 -17.93 -11.41
C GLY A 602 -53.39 -17.70 -12.81
N VAL A 603 -52.26 -17.00 -12.94
CA VAL A 603 -51.61 -16.72 -14.23
C VAL A 603 -50.31 -17.50 -14.37
N GLU A 604 -50.21 -18.33 -15.40
CA GLU A 604 -48.99 -19.06 -15.77
C GLU A 604 -48.25 -18.34 -16.92
N LEU A 605 -46.93 -18.16 -16.78
CA LEU A 605 -46.06 -17.60 -17.80
C LEU A 605 -44.99 -18.61 -18.23
N GLY A 606 -44.70 -18.67 -19.52
CA GLY A 606 -43.55 -19.37 -20.07
C GLY A 606 -42.50 -18.37 -20.55
N PHE A 607 -41.37 -18.25 -19.84
CA PHE A 607 -40.22 -17.47 -20.30
C PHE A 607 -39.34 -18.37 -21.17
N VAL A 608 -39.22 -18.04 -22.44
CA VAL A 608 -38.37 -18.72 -23.42
C VAL A 608 -37.18 -17.83 -23.74
N LEU A 609 -36.02 -18.20 -23.22
CA LEU A 609 -34.76 -17.50 -23.47
C LEU A 609 -33.99 -18.20 -24.58
N THR A 610 -33.65 -17.46 -25.64
CA THR A 610 -32.75 -17.87 -26.72
C THR A 610 -31.47 -17.06 -26.62
N VAL A 611 -30.34 -17.74 -26.39
CA VAL A 611 -29.01 -17.12 -26.35
C VAL A 611 -28.18 -17.64 -27.52
N GLU A 612 -27.65 -16.73 -28.33
CA GLU A 612 -26.73 -17.03 -29.42
C GLU A 612 -25.45 -16.20 -29.24
N VAL A 613 -24.34 -16.88 -29.02
CA VAL A 613 -22.99 -16.31 -28.93
C VAL A 613 -22.22 -16.80 -30.14
N GLU A 614 -21.87 -15.88 -31.03
CA GLU A 614 -21.19 -16.21 -32.28
C GLU A 614 -19.91 -17.02 -32.04
N GLY A 615 -19.81 -18.18 -32.68
CA GLY A 615 -18.66 -19.08 -32.57
C GLY A 615 -18.51 -19.80 -31.22
N PHE A 616 -19.46 -19.66 -30.28
CA PHE A 616 -19.34 -20.24 -28.94
C PHE A 616 -20.54 -21.09 -28.50
N LEU A 617 -21.74 -20.51 -28.42
CA LEU A 617 -22.89 -21.17 -27.80
C LEU A 617 -24.20 -20.72 -28.43
N THR A 618 -25.03 -21.68 -28.86
CA THR A 618 -26.45 -21.44 -29.15
C THR A 618 -27.26 -22.32 -28.21
N THR A 619 -28.02 -21.70 -27.30
CA THR A 619 -28.84 -22.42 -26.32
C THR A 619 -30.23 -21.80 -26.20
N LYS A 620 -31.22 -22.65 -25.94
CA LYS A 620 -32.60 -22.25 -25.69
C LYS A 620 -33.09 -22.87 -24.40
N ARG A 621 -33.68 -22.08 -23.50
CA ARG A 621 -34.15 -22.53 -22.19
C ARG A 621 -35.53 -21.97 -21.87
N ALA A 622 -36.37 -22.77 -21.24
CA ALA A 622 -37.67 -22.35 -20.73
C ALA A 622 -37.67 -22.27 -19.19
N VAL A 623 -38.25 -21.21 -18.63
CA VAL A 623 -38.62 -21.13 -17.21
C VAL A 623 -40.12 -20.95 -17.08
N LEU A 624 -40.76 -21.80 -16.28
CA LEU A 624 -42.19 -21.71 -16.00
C LEU A 624 -42.39 -20.85 -14.75
N VAL A 625 -43.25 -19.83 -14.86
CA VAL A 625 -43.51 -18.88 -13.78
C VAL A 625 -44.99 -18.89 -13.42
N GLN A 626 -45.30 -19.19 -12.16
CA GLN A 626 -46.64 -19.01 -11.61
C GLN A 626 -46.74 -17.62 -10.96
N ALA A 627 -47.46 -16.70 -11.59
CA ALA A 627 -47.72 -15.40 -11.00
C ALA A 627 -48.86 -15.48 -9.97
N ARG A 628 -48.77 -14.63 -8.94
CA ARG A 628 -49.74 -14.47 -7.88
C ARG A 628 -49.82 -13.07 -7.32
N LYS A 629 -51.03 -12.52 -7.24
CA LYS A 629 -51.28 -11.21 -6.62
C LYS A 629 -51.56 -11.33 -5.12
N LEU A 630 -51.05 -10.37 -4.33
CA LEU A 630 -51.43 -10.22 -2.93
C LEU A 630 -52.74 -9.42 -2.82
N GLU A 631 -53.74 -10.01 -2.15
CA GLU A 631 -55.04 -9.39 -1.94
C GLU A 631 -55.07 -8.53 -0.66
N GLN A 632 -56.01 -7.59 -0.62
CA GLN A 632 -56.29 -6.75 0.56
C GLN A 632 -57.45 -7.35 1.37
N ARG A 633 -57.34 -7.34 2.71
CA ARG A 633 -58.42 -7.64 3.66
C ARG A 633 -58.99 -6.33 4.21
N GLY A 634 -60.10 -5.84 3.63
CA GLY A 634 -60.78 -4.64 4.11
C GLY A 634 -60.03 -3.32 3.86
N GLU A 635 -60.44 -2.22 4.49
CA GLU A 635 -59.84 -0.89 4.27
C GLU A 635 -58.36 -0.84 4.66
N GLY A 636 -57.47 -0.86 3.68
CA GLY A 636 -56.05 -0.53 3.85
C GLY A 636 -55.10 -1.70 4.21
N GLN A 637 -55.59 -2.84 4.69
CA GLN A 637 -54.73 -3.90 5.24
C GLN A 637 -54.45 -5.05 4.25
N TRP A 638 -53.19 -5.27 3.89
CA TRP A 638 -52.79 -6.38 3.02
C TRP A 638 -52.90 -7.74 3.72
N ALA A 639 -53.36 -8.76 3.02
CA ALA A 639 -53.51 -10.11 3.58
C ALA A 639 -52.18 -10.65 4.14
N PRO A 640 -52.20 -11.40 5.26
CA PRO A 640 -51.00 -11.97 5.85
C PRO A 640 -50.48 -13.20 5.09
N ASN A 641 -51.31 -13.79 4.24
CA ASN A 641 -50.98 -14.96 3.43
C ASN A 641 -51.37 -14.72 1.96
N LEU A 642 -50.54 -15.21 1.04
CA LEU A 642 -50.80 -15.26 -0.40
C LEU A 642 -51.66 -16.48 -0.72
N ARG A 643 -52.71 -16.32 -1.53
CA ARG A 643 -53.59 -17.41 -1.95
C ARG A 643 -52.97 -18.14 -3.14
N LEU A 644 -52.40 -19.32 -2.89
CA LEU A 644 -51.75 -20.15 -3.90
C LEU A 644 -51.95 -21.61 -3.50
N ALA A 645 -52.63 -22.38 -4.33
CA ALA A 645 -52.91 -23.78 -4.04
C ALA A 645 -51.66 -24.64 -4.23
N ARG A 646 -51.45 -25.61 -3.33
CA ARG A 646 -50.34 -26.56 -3.36
C ARG A 646 -50.32 -27.32 -4.69
N GLU A 647 -51.49 -27.71 -5.16
CA GLU A 647 -51.68 -28.37 -6.45
C GLU A 647 -51.15 -27.55 -7.62
N GLN A 648 -51.24 -26.22 -7.58
CA GLN A 648 -50.70 -25.35 -8.63
C GLN A 648 -49.17 -25.35 -8.61
N VAL A 649 -48.57 -25.28 -7.41
CA VAL A 649 -47.12 -25.37 -7.26
C VAL A 649 -46.60 -26.74 -7.70
N ASP A 650 -47.27 -27.82 -7.27
CA ASP A 650 -46.94 -29.19 -7.65
C ASP A 650 -47.11 -29.43 -9.16
N ALA A 651 -48.13 -28.83 -9.78
CA ALA A 651 -48.36 -28.93 -11.23
C ALA A 651 -47.26 -28.26 -12.05
N VAL A 652 -46.75 -27.10 -11.62
CA VAL A 652 -45.65 -26.43 -12.32
C VAL A 652 -44.31 -27.14 -12.05
N LEU A 653 -44.07 -27.63 -10.82
CA LEU A 653 -42.90 -28.44 -10.47
C LEU A 653 -42.85 -29.78 -11.20
N GLY A 654 -44.00 -30.45 -11.38
CA GLY A 654 -44.09 -31.70 -12.14
C GLY A 654 -43.71 -31.53 -13.61
N ARG A 655 -43.81 -30.31 -14.14
CA ARG A 655 -43.34 -29.99 -15.51
C ARG A 655 -41.85 -29.65 -15.51
N SER A 656 -41.41 -28.75 -14.63
CA SER A 656 -40.00 -28.38 -14.52
C SER A 656 -39.59 -28.07 -13.08
N GLU A 657 -38.45 -28.60 -12.65
CA GLU A 657 -37.85 -28.28 -11.36
C GLU A 657 -37.28 -26.85 -11.30
N SER A 658 -37.03 -26.23 -12.47
CA SER A 658 -36.55 -24.86 -12.62
C SER A 658 -37.67 -23.81 -12.52
N SER A 659 -38.87 -24.22 -12.10
CA SER A 659 -40.04 -23.34 -12.03
C SER A 659 -39.99 -22.35 -10.87
N VAL A 660 -40.60 -21.19 -11.05
CA VAL A 660 -40.54 -20.05 -10.11
C VAL A 660 -41.94 -19.51 -9.86
N CYS A 661 -42.17 -18.92 -8.69
CA CYS A 661 -43.38 -18.16 -8.37
C CYS A 661 -43.04 -16.67 -8.35
N LEU A 662 -43.85 -15.87 -9.04
CA LEU A 662 -43.80 -14.41 -9.04
C LEU A 662 -44.94 -13.89 -8.16
N PHE A 663 -44.62 -13.26 -7.03
CA PHE A 663 -45.63 -12.60 -6.21
C PHE A 663 -45.66 -11.10 -6.47
N LEU A 664 -46.82 -10.60 -6.89
CA LEU A 664 -47.11 -9.19 -7.09
C LEU A 664 -47.59 -8.61 -5.75
N VAL A 665 -46.81 -7.69 -5.20
CA VAL A 665 -46.97 -7.20 -3.83
C VAL A 665 -46.81 -5.67 -3.79
N PRO A 666 -47.45 -5.00 -2.81
CA PRO A 666 -47.16 -3.60 -2.53
C PRO A 666 -45.70 -3.42 -2.04
N PRO A 667 -45.17 -2.19 -2.06
CA PRO A 667 -43.84 -1.92 -1.53
C PRO A 667 -43.84 -2.17 -0.01
N ALA A 668 -43.07 -3.17 0.44
CA ALA A 668 -43.01 -3.58 1.83
C ALA A 668 -41.53 -3.69 2.25
N LEU A 669 -41.02 -2.74 3.04
CA LEU A 669 -39.58 -2.53 3.37
C LEU A 669 -38.64 -2.34 2.16
N ARG A 670 -38.97 -2.93 0.99
CA ARG A 670 -38.35 -2.83 -0.33
C ARG A 670 -39.47 -2.77 -1.38
N ALA A 671 -39.30 -1.93 -2.41
CA ALA A 671 -40.25 -1.79 -3.52
C ALA A 671 -39.89 -2.78 -4.64
N GLU A 672 -40.15 -4.08 -4.40
CA GLU A 672 -39.77 -5.15 -5.32
C GLU A 672 -40.87 -6.21 -5.46
N CYS A 673 -40.94 -6.82 -6.65
CA CYS A 673 -41.71 -8.02 -6.93
C CYS A 673 -40.94 -9.23 -6.38
N TRP A 674 -41.63 -10.23 -5.84
CA TRP A 674 -40.96 -11.35 -5.18
C TRP A 674 -40.88 -12.56 -6.09
N MET A 675 -39.66 -12.93 -6.50
CA MET A 675 -39.35 -14.16 -7.21
C MET A 675 -38.86 -15.23 -6.24
N ILE A 676 -39.53 -16.38 -6.20
CA ILE A 676 -39.21 -17.50 -5.31
C ILE A 676 -39.24 -18.81 -6.08
N PRO A 677 -38.20 -19.66 -6.05
CA PRO A 677 -38.25 -20.98 -6.67
C PRO A 677 -39.47 -21.78 -6.18
N ALA A 678 -40.20 -22.42 -7.09
CA ALA A 678 -41.44 -23.13 -6.76
C ALA A 678 -41.21 -24.24 -5.72
N ARG A 679 -40.03 -24.89 -5.75
CA ARG A 679 -39.60 -25.88 -4.73
C ARG A 679 -39.50 -25.29 -3.32
N LEU A 680 -39.11 -24.02 -3.21
CA LEU A 680 -39.00 -23.33 -1.94
C LEU A 680 -40.38 -22.89 -1.45
N VAL A 681 -41.26 -22.44 -2.35
CA VAL A 681 -42.68 -22.18 -2.04
C VAL A 681 -43.36 -23.45 -1.52
N ARG A 682 -43.20 -24.56 -2.23
CA ARG A 682 -43.60 -25.93 -1.85
C ARG A 682 -43.15 -26.28 -0.43
N GLY A 683 -41.87 -26.05 -0.12
CA GLY A 683 -41.30 -26.24 1.22
C GLY A 683 -41.86 -25.31 2.29
N LEU A 684 -42.11 -24.03 1.98
CA LEU A 684 -42.78 -23.08 2.89
C LEU A 684 -44.21 -23.53 3.21
N MET A 685 -44.95 -24.03 2.21
CA MET A 685 -46.29 -24.57 2.39
C MET A 685 -46.29 -25.81 3.28
N ASP A 686 -45.31 -26.71 3.11
CA ASP A 686 -45.16 -27.89 3.96
C ASP A 686 -44.78 -27.52 5.40
N ALA A 687 -43.86 -26.57 5.60
CA ALA A 687 -43.47 -26.08 6.93
C ALA A 687 -44.65 -25.43 7.69
N GLN A 688 -45.58 -24.78 6.96
CA GLN A 688 -46.79 -24.19 7.54
C GLN A 688 -47.95 -25.20 7.68
N GLY A 689 -47.87 -26.38 7.06
CA GLY A 689 -48.98 -27.32 6.96
C GLY A 689 -50.16 -26.79 6.12
N SER A 690 -49.90 -25.92 5.15
CA SER A 690 -50.92 -25.23 4.35
C SER A 690 -51.06 -25.84 2.96
N LEU A 691 -52.31 -26.05 2.50
CA LEU A 691 -52.61 -26.57 1.15
C LEU A 691 -53.04 -25.46 0.17
N SER A 692 -53.36 -24.27 0.66
CA SER A 692 -54.02 -23.22 -0.14
C SER A 692 -53.39 -21.83 -0.03
N THR A 693 -52.40 -21.67 0.87
CA THR A 693 -51.78 -20.37 1.12
C THR A 693 -50.30 -20.45 1.45
N VAL A 694 -49.59 -19.36 1.21
CA VAL A 694 -48.17 -19.16 1.56
C VAL A 694 -48.07 -17.96 2.50
N SER A 695 -47.38 -18.09 3.64
CA SER A 695 -47.10 -16.96 4.54
C SER A 695 -46.39 -15.82 3.82
N ARG A 696 -46.92 -14.59 3.92
CA ARG A 696 -46.33 -13.38 3.31
C ARG A 696 -44.95 -13.11 3.89
N GLU A 697 -44.80 -13.22 5.21
CA GLU A 697 -43.53 -12.99 5.91
C GLU A 697 -42.50 -14.06 5.54
N GLY A 698 -42.92 -15.32 5.44
CA GLY A 698 -42.06 -16.42 4.99
C GLY A 698 -41.58 -16.22 3.54
N ALA A 699 -42.50 -15.83 2.65
CA ALA A 699 -42.19 -15.53 1.26
C ALA A 699 -41.21 -14.34 1.14
N GLN A 700 -41.45 -13.25 1.86
CA GLN A 700 -40.60 -12.06 1.83
C GLN A 700 -39.14 -12.35 2.23
N ARG A 701 -38.90 -13.21 3.22
CA ARG A 701 -37.54 -13.52 3.71
C ARG A 701 -36.68 -14.28 2.71
N VAL A 702 -37.30 -15.01 1.79
CA VAL A 702 -36.60 -15.86 0.82
C VAL A 702 -36.71 -15.38 -0.61
N ALA A 703 -37.45 -14.29 -0.82
CA ALA A 703 -37.66 -13.69 -2.12
C ALA A 703 -36.39 -13.03 -2.66
N ARG A 704 -36.23 -13.13 -3.99
CA ARG A 704 -35.34 -12.27 -4.77
C ARG A 704 -36.16 -11.27 -5.56
N SER A 705 -35.56 -10.15 -5.91
CA SER A 705 -36.20 -9.18 -6.79
C SER A 705 -36.36 -9.76 -8.19
N LEU A 706 -37.40 -9.35 -8.91
CA LEU A 706 -37.60 -9.66 -10.32
C LEU A 706 -36.42 -9.20 -11.15
N ALA A 707 -35.87 -8.01 -10.88
CA ALA A 707 -34.69 -7.51 -11.59
C ALA A 707 -33.45 -8.40 -11.39
N GLN A 708 -33.20 -8.84 -10.16
CA GLN A 708 -32.08 -9.74 -9.87
C GLN A 708 -32.27 -11.10 -10.55
N TRP A 709 -33.49 -11.64 -10.52
CA TRP A 709 -33.82 -12.90 -11.17
C TRP A 709 -33.66 -12.80 -12.70
N MET A 710 -34.21 -11.75 -13.33
CA MET A 710 -34.10 -11.52 -14.78
C MET A 710 -32.64 -11.41 -15.22
N THR A 711 -31.85 -10.57 -14.56
CA THR A 711 -30.45 -10.32 -14.96
C THR A 711 -29.53 -11.47 -14.64
N TYR A 712 -29.56 -11.97 -13.39
CA TYR A 712 -28.55 -12.92 -12.94
C TYR A 712 -28.98 -14.38 -13.07
N GLU A 713 -30.27 -14.72 -12.97
CA GLU A 713 -30.70 -16.12 -13.06
C GLU A 713 -31.16 -16.51 -14.46
N LEU A 714 -32.08 -15.75 -15.04
CA LEU A 714 -32.62 -16.00 -16.37
C LEU A 714 -31.57 -15.69 -17.45
N LEU A 715 -31.21 -14.42 -17.63
CA LEU A 715 -30.19 -14.02 -18.62
C LEU A 715 -28.84 -14.64 -18.31
N GLY A 716 -28.51 -14.88 -17.04
CA GLY A 716 -27.28 -15.54 -16.63
C GLY A 716 -27.19 -17.03 -16.95
N LEU A 717 -28.25 -17.66 -17.46
CA LEU A 717 -28.34 -19.10 -17.74
C LEU A 717 -28.14 -19.99 -16.49
N TRP A 718 -28.43 -19.47 -15.30
CA TRP A 718 -28.45 -20.24 -14.06
C TRP A 718 -29.82 -20.89 -13.79
N ALA A 719 -30.87 -20.37 -14.42
CA ALA A 719 -32.21 -20.95 -14.44
C ALA A 719 -32.59 -21.45 -15.85
N GLY A 720 -33.64 -22.28 -15.90
CA GLY A 720 -34.25 -22.76 -17.14
C GLY A 720 -33.99 -24.23 -17.45
N ASP A 721 -34.91 -24.79 -18.23
CA ASP A 721 -34.99 -26.18 -18.63
C ASP A 721 -34.88 -26.25 -20.16
N ASP A 722 -34.03 -27.14 -20.65
CA ASP A 722 -33.77 -27.34 -22.07
C ASP A 722 -34.47 -28.59 -22.63
N ARG A 723 -35.25 -29.31 -21.80
CA ARG A 723 -35.99 -30.49 -22.25
C ARG A 723 -37.03 -30.10 -23.31
N PRO A 724 -37.08 -30.81 -24.45
CA PRO A 724 -37.99 -30.47 -25.56
C PRO A 724 -39.46 -30.33 -25.15
N GLY A 725 -39.97 -31.22 -24.29
CA GLY A 725 -41.36 -31.14 -23.83
C GLY A 725 -41.67 -29.89 -22.98
N VAL A 726 -40.69 -29.36 -22.25
CA VAL A 726 -40.86 -28.12 -21.46
C VAL A 726 -40.81 -26.90 -22.38
N LEU A 727 -39.91 -26.91 -23.37
CA LEU A 727 -39.83 -25.88 -24.40
C LEU A 727 -41.11 -25.81 -25.25
N GLU A 728 -41.62 -26.95 -25.73
CA GLU A 728 -42.88 -27.02 -26.49
C GLU A 728 -44.07 -26.50 -25.69
N TRP A 729 -44.12 -26.79 -24.39
CA TRP A 729 -45.15 -26.27 -23.50
C TRP A 729 -45.01 -24.76 -23.31
N ALA A 730 -43.82 -24.26 -22.98
CA ALA A 730 -43.55 -22.84 -22.74
C ALA A 730 -43.78 -21.98 -24.00
N GLU A 731 -43.54 -22.53 -25.19
CA GLU A 731 -43.84 -21.90 -26.49
C GLU A 731 -45.34 -21.97 -26.86
N GLY A 732 -46.17 -22.62 -26.06
CA GLY A 732 -47.60 -22.79 -26.31
C GLY A 732 -47.93 -23.71 -27.49
N ARG A 733 -47.01 -24.62 -27.86
CA ARG A 733 -47.20 -25.63 -28.92
C ARG A 733 -47.90 -26.89 -28.41
N ALA A 734 -47.84 -27.13 -27.09
CA ALA A 734 -48.57 -28.21 -26.42
C ALA A 734 -49.98 -27.78 -25.98
N GLN A 735 -50.93 -28.73 -25.92
CA GLN A 735 -52.25 -28.51 -25.34
C GLN A 735 -52.12 -28.09 -23.87
N GLY A 736 -52.77 -26.99 -23.47
CA GLY A 736 -52.72 -26.50 -22.10
C GLY A 736 -51.45 -25.73 -21.71
N GLY A 737 -50.75 -25.10 -22.67
CA GLY A 737 -49.63 -24.15 -22.44
C GLY A 737 -49.93 -22.96 -21.50
N PRO A 738 -48.95 -22.08 -21.26
CA PRO A 738 -49.08 -20.94 -20.36
C PRO A 738 -50.05 -19.87 -20.89
N ASP A 739 -50.51 -18.99 -20.00
CA ASP A 739 -51.37 -17.85 -20.35
C ASP A 739 -50.61 -16.74 -21.07
N PHE A 740 -49.35 -16.53 -20.66
CA PHE A 740 -48.42 -15.62 -21.32
C PHE A 740 -47.18 -16.36 -21.79
N ILE A 741 -46.76 -16.09 -23.01
CA ILE A 741 -45.53 -16.60 -23.60
C ILE A 741 -44.60 -15.40 -23.75
N VAL A 742 -43.47 -15.43 -23.07
CA VAL A 742 -42.48 -14.35 -23.04
C VAL A 742 -41.21 -14.85 -23.73
N GLU A 743 -40.85 -14.23 -24.84
CA GLU A 743 -39.69 -14.60 -25.65
C GLU A 743 -38.59 -13.57 -25.45
N LEU A 744 -37.44 -14.02 -24.94
CA LEU A 744 -36.23 -13.21 -24.82
C LEU A 744 -35.17 -13.76 -25.76
N SER A 745 -34.59 -12.88 -26.57
CA SER A 745 -33.47 -13.21 -27.44
C SER A 745 -32.26 -12.37 -27.09
N VAL A 746 -31.12 -13.02 -26.89
CA VAL A 746 -29.83 -12.36 -26.65
C VAL A 746 -28.84 -12.87 -27.68
N ARG A 747 -28.38 -11.99 -28.55
CA ARG A 747 -27.32 -12.30 -29.52
C ARG A 747 -26.05 -11.54 -29.15
N LYS A 748 -24.93 -12.26 -29.04
CA LYS A 748 -23.62 -11.67 -28.78
C LYS A 748 -22.70 -11.90 -29.98
N ASN A 749 -22.30 -10.82 -30.64
CA ASN A 749 -21.41 -10.86 -31.80
C ASN A 749 -19.97 -11.11 -31.34
N GLY A 750 -19.24 -11.95 -32.07
CA GLY A 750 -17.94 -12.45 -31.66
C GLY A 750 -16.82 -11.42 -31.86
N ARG A 751 -16.09 -11.11 -30.80
CA ARG A 751 -14.68 -10.69 -30.84
C ARG A 751 -13.92 -11.29 -29.68
#